data_AF-A0A968EZC4-F1
#
_entry.id   AF-A0A968EZC4-F1
#
_cell.length_a   1.000
_cell.length_b   1.000
_cell.length_c   1.000
_cell.angle_alpha   90.00
_cell.angle_beta   90.00
_cell.angle_gamma   90.00
#
_symmetry.space_group_name_H-M   'P 1'
#
loop_
_entity.id
_entity.type
_entity.pdbx_description
1 polymer ?
#
loop_
_entity_poly.entity_id
_entity_poly.type
_entity_poly.pdbx_seq_one_letter_code
_entity_poly.pdbx_strand_id
1 'polypeptide(L)'
;MKKAPLVIVLLSILLTSSILLAASTTMQVRIYIDSKDQLSVLQGLHLDIVYLQDNYVEIITNAEELEEIQGLDFRTEVVHEDLTAFYQSRLAPKDMGGYMTLAEINAKTDSLVDNFPDIVSQKYNLGQTIEGRDMWAIKISDNPNVDEDEPEVFYTAAIHAREVITPLVLLNFADSLTQKYSTDTEIQNLVDNRELWFCFCVNPDGYYYNEVTDPNGGGMWRKNRRHNFDGSYGVDLNRNFGYEWGYDDEGSSPDPSDPTYRGTMGFSEPETQNMRDFHYERDFIISVYLHSYSDLILWPWGYDQLYTEDQDIFSVMGDSMAAWNGYEPSPAWGLYVANGTTDDWIYGEQTYKNKTFAFTFEVGDYWDGFWPSVFDIPELVNENYMPLMFLADVAGSVYQLRAPVAPALFAPDSINEGEDIVVFWTFEDTLNPAVEFELVELTGQNEIIDSAENFNYCHNNDFILSAGRSHSGLYSFFSGAENNIYRYVEYEFPFPVESGDSLKFYTWYDIELDWDYGYVEVAAGSGAFTTIEGNITTTYDPHGNNRGHGITGNSYGWVLGEFSLEDFVGQNIKVRLSYETDSYTTDEGIYFDDIYPVTTFESESLVTLSSTEGSYTFPDKVPGIYNYKIRAKDAEDQWGVYSPIDGTQVYEIQTYICG
;
A
#
# COMPACT_ATOMS: atom_id res chain seq x y z
N MET A 1 -84.79 4.20 -36.94
CA MET A 1 -85.44 3.46 -35.84
C MET A 1 -84.87 2.05 -35.75
N LYS A 2 -84.21 1.78 -34.62
CA LYS A 2 -84.14 0.51 -33.87
C LYS A 2 -83.67 -0.75 -34.61
N LYS A 3 -82.37 -1.03 -34.52
CA LYS A 3 -81.86 -2.40 -34.39
C LYS A 3 -81.95 -2.79 -32.91
N ALA A 4 -82.59 -3.92 -32.64
CA ALA A 4 -82.80 -4.52 -31.32
C ALA A 4 -81.61 -5.42 -30.93
N PRO A 5 -81.42 -5.74 -29.63
CA PRO A 5 -80.14 -6.10 -29.05
C PRO A 5 -79.89 -7.61 -29.04
N LEU A 6 -78.61 -8.01 -29.06
CA LEU A 6 -78.16 -9.35 -28.70
C LEU A 6 -77.21 -9.23 -27.50
N VAL A 7 -77.65 -9.81 -26.38
CA VAL A 7 -77.04 -9.92 -25.04
C VAL A 7 -77.40 -11.35 -24.66
N ILE A 8 -76.60 -12.27 -24.13
CA ILE A 8 -75.22 -12.43 -23.63
C ILE A 8 -75.04 -13.97 -23.61
N VAL A 9 -73.81 -14.50 -23.79
CA VAL A 9 -73.16 -15.45 -22.86
C VAL A 9 -71.68 -15.50 -23.27
N LEU A 10 -70.82 -14.71 -22.61
CA LEU A 10 -69.38 -14.98 -22.58
C LEU A 10 -69.07 -15.54 -21.18
N LEU A 11 -68.63 -16.79 -21.14
CA LEU A 11 -68.08 -17.42 -19.94
C LEU A 11 -66.80 -16.68 -19.55
N SER A 12 -66.82 -16.15 -18.33
CA SER A 12 -65.66 -15.69 -17.59
C SER A 12 -64.75 -16.88 -17.24
N ILE A 13 -63.55 -16.92 -17.83
CA ILE A 13 -62.41 -17.64 -17.27
C ILE A 13 -61.47 -16.56 -16.74
N LEU A 14 -61.52 -16.33 -15.42
CA LEU A 14 -60.43 -15.67 -14.70
C LEU A 14 -59.26 -16.66 -14.66
N LEU A 15 -58.23 -16.42 -15.48
CA LEU A 15 -56.89 -16.93 -15.22
C LEU A 15 -56.19 -15.88 -14.35
N THR A 16 -56.19 -16.12 -13.04
CA THR A 16 -55.23 -15.48 -12.14
C THR A 16 -53.87 -16.12 -12.41
N SER A 17 -53.06 -15.50 -13.27
CA SER A 17 -51.64 -15.79 -13.36
C SER A 17 -50.95 -15.13 -12.17
N SER A 18 -50.85 -15.86 -11.06
CA SER A 18 -49.84 -15.59 -10.04
C SER A 18 -48.50 -16.05 -10.62
N ILE A 19 -47.81 -15.15 -11.31
CA ILE A 19 -46.38 -15.30 -11.56
C ILE A 19 -45.75 -15.04 -10.18
N LEU A 20 -45.41 -16.11 -9.47
CA LEU A 20 -44.32 -16.02 -8.50
C LEU A 20 -43.08 -15.72 -9.35
N LEU A 21 -42.54 -14.50 -9.26
CA LEU A 21 -41.14 -14.28 -9.58
C LEU A 21 -40.37 -15.17 -8.60
N ALA A 22 -39.77 -16.25 -9.08
CA ALA A 22 -38.73 -16.91 -8.33
C ALA A 22 -37.61 -15.87 -8.17
N ALA A 23 -37.19 -15.58 -6.95
CA ALA A 23 -35.97 -14.82 -6.74
C ALA A 23 -34.85 -15.57 -7.48
N SER A 24 -34.07 -14.86 -8.31
CA SER A 24 -32.94 -15.50 -8.99
C SER A 24 -31.96 -15.97 -7.92
N THR A 25 -31.57 -17.23 -7.96
CA THR A 25 -30.57 -17.77 -7.05
C THR A 25 -29.23 -17.08 -7.30
N THR A 26 -28.64 -16.51 -6.26
CA THR A 26 -27.28 -15.97 -6.30
C THR A 26 -26.27 -17.11 -6.46
N MET A 27 -25.36 -16.97 -7.42
CA MET A 27 -24.36 -17.97 -7.79
C MET A 27 -22.96 -17.36 -7.86
N GLN A 28 -21.95 -18.22 -7.75
CA GLN A 28 -20.55 -17.86 -7.97
C GLN A 28 -20.08 -18.49 -9.28
N VAL A 29 -19.53 -17.65 -10.15
CA VAL A 29 -19.10 -18.04 -11.49
C VAL A 29 -17.65 -17.61 -11.70
N ARG A 30 -16.84 -18.55 -12.18
CA ARG A 30 -15.51 -18.29 -12.69
C ARG A 30 -15.56 -17.94 -14.16
N ILE A 31 -14.92 -16.85 -14.54
CA ILE A 31 -14.76 -16.38 -15.92
C ILE A 31 -13.28 -16.44 -16.27
N TYR A 32 -12.94 -17.23 -17.28
CA TYR A 32 -11.56 -17.38 -17.72
C TYR A 32 -11.16 -16.24 -18.66
N ILE A 33 -9.93 -15.75 -18.48
CA ILE A 33 -9.36 -14.63 -19.23
C ILE A 33 -8.23 -15.20 -20.10
N ASP A 34 -8.47 -15.30 -21.40
CA ASP A 34 -7.52 -15.85 -22.37
C ASP A 34 -6.70 -14.75 -23.09
N SER A 35 -7.05 -13.47 -22.92
CA SER A 35 -6.31 -12.32 -23.46
C SER A 35 -6.52 -11.02 -22.68
N LYS A 36 -5.60 -10.04 -22.81
CA LYS A 36 -5.78 -8.69 -22.23
C LYS A 36 -7.02 -7.96 -22.76
N ASP A 37 -7.37 -8.16 -24.03
CA ASP A 37 -8.58 -7.57 -24.63
C ASP A 37 -9.86 -8.07 -23.91
N GLN A 38 -9.87 -9.31 -23.43
CA GLN A 38 -10.97 -9.86 -22.65
C GLN A 38 -11.07 -9.25 -21.25
N LEU A 39 -9.94 -8.93 -20.61
CA LEU A 39 -9.90 -8.24 -19.33
C LEU A 39 -10.57 -6.86 -19.43
N SER A 40 -10.23 -6.07 -20.46
CA SER A 40 -10.84 -4.75 -20.69
C SER A 40 -12.34 -4.82 -20.98
N VAL A 41 -12.83 -5.92 -21.58
CA VAL A 41 -14.27 -6.13 -21.75
C VAL A 41 -14.95 -6.45 -20.43
N LEU A 42 -14.35 -7.30 -19.58
CA LEU A 42 -14.90 -7.63 -18.25
C LEU A 42 -14.96 -6.42 -17.32
N GLN A 43 -13.94 -5.57 -17.40
CA GLN A 43 -13.83 -4.28 -16.71
C GLN A 43 -15.07 -3.40 -16.96
N GLY A 44 -15.49 -3.27 -18.22
CA GLY A 44 -16.71 -2.56 -18.59
C GLY A 44 -18.05 -3.27 -18.28
N LEU A 45 -18.03 -4.46 -17.67
CA LEU A 45 -19.25 -5.17 -17.23
C LEU A 45 -19.58 -4.92 -15.74
N HIS A 46 -18.72 -4.20 -15.01
CA HIS A 46 -18.96 -3.78 -13.62
C HIS A 46 -19.37 -4.94 -12.67
N LEU A 47 -18.67 -6.07 -12.81
CA LEU A 47 -19.02 -7.31 -12.11
C LEU A 47 -18.70 -7.24 -10.60
N ASP A 48 -19.46 -7.97 -9.79
CA ASP A 48 -19.13 -8.22 -8.37
C ASP A 48 -17.97 -9.21 -8.26
N ILE A 49 -16.74 -8.73 -8.52
CA ILE A 49 -15.52 -9.54 -8.49
C ILE A 49 -15.16 -9.86 -7.03
N VAL A 50 -15.03 -11.16 -6.75
CA VAL A 50 -14.76 -11.68 -5.40
C VAL A 50 -13.46 -12.48 -5.31
N TYR A 51 -12.84 -12.78 -6.46
CA TYR A 51 -11.53 -13.42 -6.51
C TYR A 51 -10.85 -13.16 -7.85
N LEU A 52 -9.55 -12.84 -7.83
CA LEU A 52 -8.74 -12.58 -9.01
C LEU A 52 -7.53 -13.52 -9.06
N GLN A 53 -7.24 -14.04 -10.25
CA GLN A 53 -6.05 -14.79 -10.59
C GLN A 53 -5.58 -14.40 -12.00
N ASP A 54 -4.34 -14.72 -12.35
CA ASP A 54 -3.72 -14.36 -13.63
C ASP A 54 -4.54 -14.73 -14.87
N ASN A 55 -5.33 -15.80 -14.79
CA ASN A 55 -6.07 -16.37 -15.92
C ASN A 55 -7.58 -16.52 -15.69
N TYR A 56 -8.12 -16.04 -14.55
CA TYR A 56 -9.56 -15.99 -14.33
C TYR A 56 -9.95 -14.98 -13.24
N VAL A 57 -11.19 -14.52 -13.31
CA VAL A 57 -11.89 -13.86 -12.20
C VAL A 57 -13.04 -14.72 -11.73
N GLU A 58 -13.43 -14.59 -10.47
CA GLU A 58 -14.69 -15.11 -9.97
C GLU A 58 -15.59 -13.98 -9.54
N ILE A 59 -16.87 -14.14 -9.88
CA ILE A 59 -17.89 -13.13 -9.65
C ILE A 59 -19.09 -13.73 -8.91
N ILE A 60 -19.78 -12.88 -8.16
CA ILE A 60 -21.14 -13.17 -7.71
C ILE A 60 -22.12 -12.64 -8.75
N THR A 61 -23.03 -13.50 -9.20
CA THR A 61 -23.98 -13.18 -10.27
C THR A 61 -25.25 -14.01 -10.13
N ASN A 62 -26.12 -13.96 -11.14
CA ASN A 62 -27.31 -14.77 -11.26
C ASN A 62 -27.38 -15.43 -12.65
N ALA A 63 -28.38 -16.30 -12.85
CA ALA A 63 -28.50 -17.06 -14.10
C ALA A 63 -28.74 -16.19 -15.35
N GLU A 64 -29.39 -15.02 -15.21
CA GLU A 64 -29.68 -14.13 -16.33
C GLU A 64 -28.40 -13.43 -16.80
N GLU A 65 -27.66 -12.82 -15.86
CA GLU A 65 -26.35 -12.21 -16.13
C GLU A 65 -25.33 -13.24 -16.64
N LEU A 66 -25.34 -14.47 -16.13
CA LEU A 66 -24.48 -15.54 -16.64
C LEU A 66 -24.76 -15.84 -18.13
N GLU A 67 -26.02 -15.85 -18.55
CA GLU A 67 -26.38 -16.02 -19.97
C GLU A 67 -25.87 -14.84 -20.82
N GLU A 68 -25.89 -13.62 -20.29
CA GLU A 68 -25.34 -12.43 -20.95
C GLU A 68 -23.81 -12.53 -21.11
N ILE A 69 -23.10 -12.90 -20.05
CA ILE A 69 -21.63 -13.08 -20.06
C ILE A 69 -21.23 -14.19 -21.04
N GLN A 70 -21.95 -15.31 -21.04
CA GLN A 70 -21.72 -16.39 -22.01
C GLN A 70 -22.01 -15.94 -23.45
N GLY A 71 -22.95 -15.02 -23.64
CA GLY A 71 -23.25 -14.40 -24.93
C GLY A 71 -22.13 -13.51 -25.48
N LEU A 72 -21.17 -13.11 -24.64
CA LEU A 72 -19.96 -12.36 -25.00
C LEU A 72 -18.76 -13.28 -25.33
N ASP A 73 -19.01 -14.58 -25.55
CA ASP A 73 -18.01 -15.61 -25.87
C ASP A 73 -16.95 -15.85 -24.76
N PHE A 74 -17.23 -15.47 -23.51
CA PHE A 74 -16.39 -15.85 -22.38
C PHE A 74 -16.55 -17.33 -22.01
N ARG A 75 -15.42 -17.98 -21.70
CA ARG A 75 -15.46 -19.31 -21.08
C ARG A 75 -15.77 -19.16 -19.60
N THR A 76 -16.87 -19.76 -19.15
CA THR A 76 -17.34 -19.69 -17.76
C THR A 76 -17.44 -21.06 -17.10
N GLU A 77 -17.28 -21.11 -15.78
CA GLU A 77 -17.52 -22.29 -14.94
C GLU A 77 -18.34 -21.87 -13.72
N VAL A 78 -19.47 -22.56 -13.46
CA VAL A 78 -20.27 -22.32 -12.25
C VAL A 78 -19.55 -23.01 -11.08
N VAL A 79 -19.04 -22.20 -10.15
CA VAL A 79 -18.36 -22.67 -8.94
C VAL A 79 -19.40 -23.12 -7.91
N HIS A 80 -20.41 -22.28 -7.68
CA HIS A 80 -21.54 -22.56 -6.79
C HIS A 80 -22.85 -22.14 -7.44
N GLU A 81 -23.76 -23.09 -7.68
CA GLU A 81 -25.07 -22.84 -8.30
C GLU A 81 -26.05 -22.14 -7.35
N ASP A 82 -25.92 -22.40 -6.04
CA ASP A 82 -26.68 -21.76 -4.98
C ASP A 82 -25.73 -21.37 -3.86
N LEU A 83 -25.29 -20.12 -3.88
CA LEU A 83 -24.26 -19.61 -2.99
C LEU A 83 -24.75 -19.49 -1.55
N THR A 84 -26.02 -19.11 -1.36
CA THR A 84 -26.64 -19.08 -0.03
C THR A 84 -26.73 -20.47 0.57
N ALA A 85 -27.17 -21.48 -0.19
CA ALA A 85 -27.21 -22.85 0.29
C ALA A 85 -25.81 -23.43 0.56
N PHE A 86 -24.81 -23.08 -0.28
CA PHE A 86 -23.41 -23.43 -0.05
C PHE A 86 -22.93 -22.92 1.30
N TYR A 87 -23.09 -21.62 1.57
CA TYR A 87 -22.69 -21.04 2.84
C TYR A 87 -23.48 -21.62 4.01
N GLN A 88 -24.81 -21.71 3.92
CA GLN A 88 -25.64 -22.31 4.98
C GLN A 88 -25.22 -23.74 5.36
N SER A 89 -24.67 -24.52 4.41
CA SER A 89 -24.28 -25.91 4.65
C SER A 89 -23.14 -26.08 5.66
N ARG A 90 -22.37 -25.02 5.94
CA ARG A 90 -21.22 -25.01 6.87
C ARG A 90 -21.43 -24.14 8.10
N LEU A 91 -22.65 -23.62 8.29
CA LEU A 91 -23.03 -22.78 9.43
C LEU A 91 -23.65 -23.59 10.58
N ALA A 92 -23.72 -22.97 11.76
CA ALA A 92 -24.41 -23.57 12.89
C ALA A 92 -25.94 -23.50 12.71
N PRO A 93 -26.71 -24.48 13.21
CA PRO A 93 -28.18 -24.43 13.22
C PRO A 93 -28.69 -23.49 14.32
N LYS A 94 -28.39 -22.19 14.19
CA LYS A 94 -28.76 -21.08 15.06
C LYS A 94 -29.17 -19.87 14.20
N ASP A 95 -29.77 -18.86 14.84
CA ASP A 95 -30.03 -17.57 14.20
C ASP A 95 -28.72 -17.02 13.58
N MET A 96 -28.83 -16.42 12.39
CA MET A 96 -27.70 -15.94 11.60
C MET A 96 -26.61 -17.00 11.36
N GLY A 97 -26.96 -18.29 11.35
CA GLY A 97 -25.99 -19.36 11.13
C GLY A 97 -24.93 -19.49 12.23
N GLY A 98 -25.19 -18.91 13.41
CA GLY A 98 -24.23 -18.84 14.52
C GLY A 98 -23.36 -17.59 14.55
N TYR A 99 -23.49 -16.69 13.57
CA TYR A 99 -22.98 -15.33 13.64
C TYR A 99 -23.91 -14.45 14.49
N MET A 100 -23.44 -13.26 14.89
CA MET A 100 -24.24 -12.34 15.70
C MET A 100 -25.28 -11.62 14.84
N THR A 101 -26.51 -11.55 15.33
CA THR A 101 -27.53 -10.61 14.83
C THR A 101 -27.13 -9.16 15.12
N LEU A 102 -27.74 -8.19 14.42
CA LEU A 102 -27.50 -6.77 14.70
C LEU A 102 -27.86 -6.41 16.16
N ALA A 103 -28.88 -7.07 16.72
CA ALA A 103 -29.26 -6.89 18.12
C ALA A 103 -28.20 -7.43 19.09
N GLU A 104 -27.56 -8.56 18.77
CA GLU A 104 -26.49 -9.13 19.59
C GLU A 104 -25.20 -8.31 19.52
N ILE A 105 -24.86 -7.75 18.36
CA ILE A 105 -23.74 -6.79 18.22
C ILE A 105 -23.98 -5.60 19.15
N ASN A 106 -25.16 -4.96 19.05
CA ASN A 106 -25.51 -3.82 19.91
C ASN A 106 -25.52 -4.19 21.40
N ALA A 107 -26.04 -5.36 21.77
CA ALA A 107 -26.04 -5.82 23.15
C ALA A 107 -24.63 -6.10 23.68
N LYS A 108 -23.70 -6.57 22.85
CA LYS A 108 -22.30 -6.75 23.22
C LYS A 108 -21.60 -5.40 23.38
N THR A 109 -21.89 -4.42 22.52
CA THR A 109 -21.43 -3.03 22.70
C THR A 109 -21.93 -2.45 24.02
N ASP A 110 -23.23 -2.57 24.32
CA ASP A 110 -23.81 -2.11 25.59
C ASP A 110 -23.13 -2.79 26.80
N SER A 111 -22.80 -4.08 26.68
CA SER A 111 -22.08 -4.82 27.71
C SER A 111 -20.65 -4.31 27.95
N LEU A 112 -19.94 -3.86 26.91
CA LEU A 112 -18.62 -3.22 27.08
C LEU A 112 -18.75 -1.90 27.85
N VAL A 113 -19.73 -1.07 27.49
CA VAL A 113 -20.03 0.21 28.15
C VAL A 113 -20.39 0.00 29.63
N ASP A 114 -21.27 -0.96 29.92
CA ASP A 114 -21.79 -1.19 31.27
C ASP A 114 -20.76 -1.82 32.21
N ASN A 115 -19.90 -2.71 31.70
CA ASN A 115 -18.95 -3.46 32.53
C ASN A 115 -17.59 -2.75 32.71
N PHE A 116 -17.22 -1.86 31.80
CA PHE A 116 -15.93 -1.17 31.82
C PHE A 116 -16.07 0.37 31.72
N PRO A 117 -16.95 1.02 32.51
CA PRO A 117 -17.27 2.44 32.35
C PRO A 117 -16.10 3.38 32.68
N ASP A 118 -15.07 2.88 33.37
CA ASP A 118 -13.86 3.65 33.69
C ASP A 118 -12.93 3.78 32.48
N ILE A 119 -13.03 2.89 31.48
CA ILE A 119 -12.18 2.89 30.29
C ILE A 119 -12.94 2.80 28.95
N VAL A 120 -14.28 2.75 28.99
CA VAL A 120 -15.16 2.71 27.80
C VAL A 120 -16.17 3.84 27.87
N SER A 121 -16.30 4.58 26.76
CA SER A 121 -17.22 5.72 26.67
C SER A 121 -18.68 5.26 26.66
N GLN A 122 -19.59 6.19 26.95
CA GLN A 122 -20.97 6.01 26.48
C GLN A 122 -20.99 5.89 24.94
N LYS A 123 -22.03 5.24 24.39
CA LYS A 123 -22.16 5.14 22.93
C LYS A 123 -22.30 6.53 22.30
N TYR A 124 -21.44 6.82 21.33
CA TYR A 124 -21.51 7.99 20.48
C TYR A 124 -22.39 7.68 19.26
N ASN A 125 -23.40 8.51 19.01
CA ASN A 125 -24.27 8.34 17.84
C ASN A 125 -23.63 9.07 16.65
N LEU A 126 -23.18 8.32 15.65
CA LEU A 126 -22.61 8.85 14.41
C LEU A 126 -23.68 9.47 13.51
N GLY A 127 -24.94 9.09 13.70
CA GLY A 127 -26.08 9.48 12.89
C GLY A 127 -26.99 8.30 12.58
N GLN A 128 -27.96 8.51 11.69
CA GLN A 128 -28.95 7.48 11.32
C GLN A 128 -28.74 7.00 9.88
N THR A 129 -29.05 5.73 9.65
CA THR A 129 -29.09 5.10 8.32
C THR A 129 -30.31 5.53 7.50
N ILE A 130 -30.40 5.10 6.24
CA ILE A 130 -31.53 5.43 5.35
C ILE A 130 -32.88 4.90 5.85
N GLU A 131 -32.92 3.77 6.56
CA GLU A 131 -34.12 3.23 7.22
C GLU A 131 -34.28 3.69 8.68
N GLY A 132 -33.40 4.58 9.18
CA GLY A 132 -33.52 5.23 10.49
C GLY A 132 -32.96 4.43 11.67
N ARG A 133 -32.03 3.50 11.44
CA ARG A 133 -31.27 2.83 12.51
C ARG A 133 -30.11 3.73 12.93
N ASP A 134 -29.84 3.81 14.23
CA ASP A 134 -28.69 4.57 14.72
C ASP A 134 -27.38 3.81 14.42
N MET A 135 -26.35 4.54 14.01
CA MET A 135 -24.97 4.07 13.91
C MET A 135 -24.22 4.46 15.18
N TRP A 136 -23.58 3.48 15.82
CA TRP A 136 -22.93 3.68 17.10
C TRP A 136 -21.42 3.50 17.00
N ALA A 137 -20.69 4.36 17.72
CA ALA A 137 -19.30 4.15 18.06
C ALA A 137 -19.08 4.14 19.58
N ILE A 138 -18.02 3.49 20.04
CA ILE A 138 -17.50 3.62 21.41
C ILE A 138 -16.01 3.96 21.35
N LYS A 139 -15.53 4.69 22.36
CA LYS A 139 -14.11 4.92 22.62
C LYS A 139 -13.64 4.02 23.76
N ILE A 140 -12.44 3.47 23.64
CA ILE A 140 -11.66 2.83 24.72
C ILE A 140 -10.42 3.69 24.97
N SER A 141 -10.29 4.22 26.19
CA SER A 141 -9.22 5.12 26.67
C SER A 141 -9.32 5.19 28.20
N ASP A 142 -8.26 5.53 28.95
CA ASP A 142 -8.29 5.70 30.41
C ASP A 142 -9.16 6.88 30.87
N ASN A 143 -9.41 7.87 30.00
CA ASN A 143 -10.33 8.97 30.23
C ASN A 143 -11.46 8.99 29.18
N PRO A 144 -12.32 7.96 29.14
CA PRO A 144 -13.17 7.67 27.98
C PRO A 144 -14.27 8.71 27.69
N ASN A 145 -14.48 9.68 28.59
CA ASN A 145 -15.49 10.74 28.46
C ASN A 145 -14.88 12.14 28.26
N VAL A 146 -13.56 12.24 28.13
CA VAL A 146 -12.81 13.47 27.84
C VAL A 146 -12.14 13.27 26.49
N ASP A 147 -12.09 14.31 25.67
CA ASP A 147 -11.31 14.32 24.43
C ASP A 147 -9.92 14.86 24.77
N GLU A 148 -8.92 13.98 24.79
CA GLU A 148 -7.54 14.29 25.17
C GLU A 148 -6.64 14.45 23.93
N ASP A 149 -5.49 15.09 24.12
CA ASP A 149 -4.46 15.23 23.07
C ASP A 149 -3.66 13.91 22.98
N GLU A 150 -4.36 12.83 22.63
CA GLU A 150 -3.84 11.49 22.47
C GLU A 150 -4.06 10.99 21.04
N PRO A 151 -3.10 10.23 20.47
CA PRO A 151 -3.26 9.66 19.15
C PRO A 151 -4.49 8.77 19.04
N GLU A 152 -5.30 9.02 18.02
CA GLU A 152 -6.54 8.29 17.83
C GLU A 152 -6.46 7.25 16.71
N VAL A 153 -7.11 6.10 16.93
CA VAL A 153 -7.28 5.06 15.90
C VAL A 153 -8.75 4.70 15.76
N PHE A 154 -9.26 4.66 14.53
CA PHE A 154 -10.63 4.26 14.27
C PHE A 154 -10.72 2.89 13.61
N TYR A 155 -11.41 1.96 14.23
CA TYR A 155 -11.64 0.62 13.70
C TYR A 155 -13.11 0.43 13.34
N THR A 156 -13.36 -0.11 12.14
CA THR A 156 -14.70 -0.28 11.59
C THR A 156 -14.92 -1.66 11.03
N ALA A 157 -16.19 -2.09 10.98
CA ALA A 157 -16.59 -3.39 10.45
C ALA A 157 -17.94 -3.31 9.72
N ALA A 158 -18.20 -4.31 8.88
CA ALA A 158 -19.46 -4.53 8.18
C ALA A 158 -20.00 -3.29 7.44
N ILE A 159 -19.13 -2.62 6.67
CA ILE A 159 -19.57 -1.66 5.65
C ILE A 159 -20.28 -2.40 4.49
N HIS A 160 -19.81 -3.59 4.13
CA HIS A 160 -20.60 -4.53 3.33
C HIS A 160 -21.35 -5.50 4.23
N ALA A 161 -22.65 -5.66 3.95
CA ALA A 161 -23.56 -6.36 4.83
C ALA A 161 -23.38 -7.89 4.91
N ARG A 162 -22.70 -8.49 3.92
CA ARG A 162 -22.45 -9.94 3.84
C ARG A 162 -21.15 -10.39 4.52
N GLU A 163 -20.32 -9.46 4.97
CA GLU A 163 -18.97 -9.70 5.52
C GLU A 163 -19.04 -9.91 7.03
N VAL A 164 -19.72 -10.99 7.45
CA VAL A 164 -20.20 -11.18 8.83
C VAL A 164 -19.13 -11.55 9.85
N ILE A 165 -17.91 -11.89 9.41
CA ILE A 165 -16.77 -12.14 10.30
C ILE A 165 -16.21 -10.86 10.90
N THR A 166 -16.31 -9.73 10.17
CA THR A 166 -15.66 -8.47 10.54
C THR A 166 -16.14 -7.89 11.88
N PRO A 167 -17.44 -7.92 12.25
CA PRO A 167 -17.87 -7.47 13.58
C PRO A 167 -17.35 -8.37 14.71
N LEU A 168 -17.15 -9.67 14.46
CA LEU A 168 -16.65 -10.60 15.47
C LEU A 168 -15.16 -10.36 15.75
N VAL A 169 -14.36 -10.14 14.71
CA VAL A 169 -12.94 -9.73 14.84
C VAL A 169 -12.86 -8.47 15.68
N LEU A 170 -13.64 -7.45 15.32
CA LEU A 170 -13.58 -6.16 15.99
C LEU A 170 -14.08 -6.20 17.43
N LEU A 171 -15.19 -6.90 17.70
CA LEU A 171 -15.71 -7.10 19.05
C LEU A 171 -14.74 -7.87 19.93
N ASN A 172 -14.04 -8.88 19.39
CA ASN A 172 -13.05 -9.63 20.15
C ASN A 172 -11.83 -8.77 20.52
N PHE A 173 -11.39 -7.91 19.60
CA PHE A 173 -10.30 -6.97 19.87
C PHE A 173 -10.69 -5.97 20.98
N ALA A 174 -11.84 -5.31 20.87
CA ALA A 174 -12.36 -4.41 21.91
C ALA A 174 -12.56 -5.11 23.27
N ASP A 175 -13.08 -6.34 23.27
CA ASP A 175 -13.25 -7.16 24.48
C ASP A 175 -11.90 -7.56 25.10
N SER A 176 -10.88 -7.82 24.29
CA SER A 176 -9.54 -8.11 24.78
C SER A 176 -8.86 -6.90 25.41
N LEU A 177 -8.97 -5.72 24.79
CA LEU A 177 -8.45 -4.47 25.36
C LEU A 177 -9.06 -4.21 26.76
N THR A 178 -10.38 -4.34 26.88
CA THR A 178 -11.08 -4.09 28.15
C THR A 178 -10.80 -5.16 29.21
N GLN A 179 -10.87 -6.45 28.86
CA GLN A 179 -10.67 -7.53 29.83
C GLN A 179 -9.24 -7.62 30.36
N LYS A 180 -8.26 -7.27 29.52
CA LYS A 180 -6.83 -7.41 29.85
C LYS A 180 -6.19 -6.14 30.38
N TYR A 181 -6.87 -4.98 30.32
CA TYR A 181 -6.38 -3.67 30.78
C TYR A 181 -5.66 -3.71 32.14
N SER A 182 -6.22 -4.43 33.13
CA SER A 182 -5.62 -4.51 34.48
C SER A 182 -4.50 -5.54 34.66
N THR A 183 -4.22 -6.34 33.62
CA THR A 183 -3.34 -7.52 33.71
C THR A 183 -2.23 -7.57 32.67
N ASP A 184 -2.36 -6.81 31.59
CA ASP A 184 -1.44 -6.77 30.46
C ASP A 184 -0.88 -5.36 30.33
N THR A 185 0.43 -5.20 30.55
CA THR A 185 1.10 -3.89 30.54
C THR A 185 1.07 -3.23 29.16
N GLU A 186 1.09 -4.00 28.07
CA GLU A 186 1.06 -3.45 26.72
C GLU A 186 -0.31 -2.82 26.44
N ILE A 187 -1.38 -3.57 26.74
CA ILE A 187 -2.76 -3.07 26.61
C ILE A 187 -3.02 -1.90 27.56
N GLN A 188 -2.52 -1.97 28.79
CA GLN A 188 -2.61 -0.86 29.73
C GLN A 188 -1.98 0.41 29.14
N ASN A 189 -0.76 0.31 28.62
CA ASN A 189 -0.08 1.46 28.01
C ASN A 189 -0.84 2.00 26.79
N LEU A 190 -1.41 1.13 25.95
CA LEU A 190 -2.22 1.59 24.82
C LEU A 190 -3.46 2.34 25.28
N VAL A 191 -4.25 1.78 26.19
CA VAL A 191 -5.47 2.42 26.69
C VAL A 191 -5.17 3.70 27.49
N ASP A 192 -4.04 3.76 28.19
CA ASP A 192 -3.59 4.94 28.95
C ASP A 192 -2.97 6.06 28.08
N ASN A 193 -2.78 5.85 26.77
CA ASN A 193 -2.09 6.81 25.89
C ASN A 193 -2.69 6.89 24.48
N ARG A 194 -3.89 6.35 24.24
CA ARG A 194 -4.56 6.32 22.93
C ARG A 194 -6.06 6.48 23.10
N GLU A 195 -6.67 7.09 22.10
CA GLU A 195 -8.12 7.05 21.91
C GLU A 195 -8.49 6.03 20.83
N LEU A 196 -8.93 4.83 21.24
CA LEU A 196 -9.30 3.76 20.32
C LEU A 196 -10.81 3.76 20.07
N TRP A 197 -11.24 4.08 18.85
CA TRP A 197 -12.64 4.17 18.46
C TRP A 197 -13.10 2.94 17.67
N PHE A 198 -14.35 2.52 17.92
CA PHE A 198 -14.90 1.29 17.37
C PHE A 198 -16.31 1.51 16.80
N CYS A 199 -16.50 1.29 15.50
CA CYS A 199 -17.81 1.16 14.87
C CYS A 199 -18.04 -0.28 14.37
N PHE A 200 -18.81 -1.06 15.12
CA PHE A 200 -18.97 -2.51 14.86
C PHE A 200 -19.87 -2.85 13.67
N CYS A 201 -20.62 -1.89 13.12
CA CYS A 201 -21.45 -2.08 11.94
C CYS A 201 -21.71 -0.74 11.25
N VAL A 202 -21.00 -0.49 10.16
CA VAL A 202 -21.17 0.73 9.35
C VAL A 202 -22.45 0.68 8.50
N ASN A 203 -22.91 -0.51 8.12
CA ASN A 203 -24.13 -0.72 7.33
C ASN A 203 -25.23 -1.51 8.09
N PRO A 204 -25.85 -0.94 9.15
CA PRO A 204 -26.87 -1.63 9.93
C PRO A 204 -28.09 -2.09 9.11
N ASP A 205 -28.49 -1.31 8.10
CA ASP A 205 -29.67 -1.61 7.29
C ASP A 205 -29.44 -2.82 6.37
N GLY A 206 -28.31 -2.86 5.68
CA GLY A 206 -27.93 -4.01 4.86
C GLY A 206 -27.69 -5.25 5.70
N TYR A 207 -27.00 -5.11 6.85
CA TYR A 207 -26.72 -6.24 7.75
C TYR A 207 -28.02 -6.86 8.27
N TYR A 208 -28.94 -6.01 8.73
CA TYR A 208 -30.27 -6.46 9.16
C TYR A 208 -31.06 -7.08 8.02
N TYR A 209 -30.95 -6.58 6.79
CA TYR A 209 -31.63 -7.18 5.64
C TYR A 209 -31.25 -8.66 5.45
N ASN A 210 -29.95 -8.99 5.49
CA ASN A 210 -29.48 -10.39 5.47
C ASN A 210 -30.07 -11.21 6.64
N GLU A 211 -30.15 -10.64 7.84
CA GLU A 211 -30.75 -11.29 9.02
C GLU A 211 -32.23 -11.66 8.78
N VAL A 212 -33.02 -10.79 8.14
CA VAL A 212 -34.45 -11.07 7.92
C VAL A 212 -34.70 -11.98 6.73
N THR A 213 -33.92 -11.84 5.64
CA THR A 213 -34.11 -12.65 4.43
C THR A 213 -33.53 -14.05 4.57
N ASP A 214 -32.41 -14.18 5.28
CA ASP A 214 -31.64 -15.40 5.42
C ASP A 214 -31.34 -15.68 6.90
N PRO A 215 -32.38 -15.92 7.74
CA PRO A 215 -32.23 -16.02 9.19
C PRO A 215 -31.37 -17.21 9.67
N ASN A 216 -31.05 -18.16 8.78
CA ASN A 216 -30.12 -19.26 9.06
C ASN A 216 -28.69 -18.96 8.56
N GLY A 217 -28.40 -17.73 8.15
CA GLY A 217 -27.13 -17.28 7.56
C GLY A 217 -27.04 -17.48 6.06
N GLY A 218 -25.91 -17.08 5.46
CA GLY A 218 -25.63 -17.19 4.02
C GLY A 218 -26.25 -16.09 3.15
N GLY A 219 -26.76 -15.02 3.75
CA GLY A 219 -27.31 -13.87 3.03
C GLY A 219 -26.22 -13.11 2.26
N MET A 220 -26.50 -12.79 0.99
CA MET A 220 -25.51 -12.24 0.05
C MET A 220 -25.69 -10.75 -0.25
N TRP A 221 -26.56 -10.05 0.49
CA TRP A 221 -26.72 -8.61 0.33
C TRP A 221 -25.44 -7.87 0.74
N ARG A 222 -24.93 -7.01 -0.14
CA ARG A 222 -23.68 -6.24 0.04
C ARG A 222 -23.95 -4.77 0.41
N LYS A 223 -24.74 -4.08 -0.42
CA LYS A 223 -24.98 -2.63 -0.41
C LYS A 223 -25.75 -2.13 0.82
N ASN A 224 -25.99 -0.82 0.94
CA ASN A 224 -26.99 -0.30 1.87
C ASN A 224 -28.43 -0.59 1.38
N ARG A 225 -29.46 0.06 1.94
CA ARG A 225 -30.88 -0.16 1.61
C ARG A 225 -31.59 1.01 0.93
N ARG A 226 -30.86 1.92 0.28
CA ARG A 226 -31.48 3.02 -0.49
C ARG A 226 -32.45 2.47 -1.55
N HIS A 227 -33.64 3.03 -1.65
CA HIS A 227 -34.53 2.79 -2.79
C HIS A 227 -34.19 3.79 -3.91
N ASN A 228 -33.65 3.28 -5.02
CA ASN A 228 -33.18 4.09 -6.15
C ASN A 228 -34.34 4.46 -7.08
N PHE A 229 -34.11 5.43 -7.99
CA PHE A 229 -35.17 6.00 -8.83
C PHE A 229 -35.75 5.02 -9.86
N ASP A 230 -34.97 4.03 -10.25
CA ASP A 230 -35.30 2.95 -11.18
C ASP A 230 -36.03 1.78 -10.48
N GLY A 231 -36.13 1.82 -9.15
CA GLY A 231 -36.73 0.79 -8.32
C GLY A 231 -35.75 -0.26 -7.81
N SER A 232 -34.47 -0.16 -8.16
CA SER A 232 -33.43 -0.99 -7.55
C SER A 232 -33.18 -0.59 -6.10
N TYR A 233 -32.42 -1.41 -5.38
CA TYR A 233 -32.02 -1.11 -4.00
C TYR A 233 -30.52 -1.10 -3.82
N GLY A 234 -30.07 -0.20 -2.96
CA GLY A 234 -28.72 -0.13 -2.41
C GLY A 234 -27.75 0.69 -3.24
N VAL A 235 -26.83 1.33 -2.53
CA VAL A 235 -25.58 1.93 -3.00
C VAL A 235 -24.43 1.19 -2.31
N ASP A 236 -23.37 0.89 -3.04
CA ASP A 236 -22.15 0.35 -2.44
C ASP A 236 -21.48 1.47 -1.65
N LEU A 237 -21.45 1.33 -0.32
CA LEU A 237 -20.91 2.33 0.58
C LEU A 237 -19.41 2.52 0.35
N ASN A 238 -18.67 1.46 -0.02
CA ASN A 238 -17.24 1.53 -0.34
C ASN A 238 -16.97 1.94 -1.80
N ARG A 239 -17.96 2.55 -2.46
CA ARG A 239 -17.82 3.30 -3.73
C ARG A 239 -18.40 4.72 -3.62
N ASN A 240 -18.86 5.11 -2.43
CA ASN A 240 -19.59 6.34 -2.21
C ASN A 240 -18.80 7.41 -1.45
N PHE A 241 -17.51 7.21 -1.19
CA PHE A 241 -16.67 8.24 -0.58
C PHE A 241 -16.22 9.27 -1.62
N GLY A 242 -15.91 10.50 -1.17
CA GLY A 242 -15.82 11.67 -2.03
C GLY A 242 -14.47 11.93 -2.72
N TYR A 243 -13.43 11.14 -2.44
CA TYR A 243 -12.12 11.28 -3.08
C TYR A 243 -12.09 10.44 -4.34
N GLU A 244 -11.75 11.05 -5.47
CA GLU A 244 -11.80 10.43 -6.81
C GLU A 244 -13.10 9.66 -7.07
N TRP A 245 -14.22 10.17 -6.55
CA TRP A 245 -15.53 9.55 -6.71
C TRP A 245 -15.96 9.55 -8.18
N GLY A 246 -16.24 8.37 -8.74
CA GLY A 246 -16.62 8.26 -10.13
C GLY A 246 -15.58 8.84 -11.08
N TYR A 247 -14.30 8.69 -10.72
CA TYR A 247 -13.12 9.07 -11.51
C TYR A 247 -13.26 8.59 -12.96
N ASP A 248 -13.66 7.33 -13.11
CA ASP A 248 -14.07 6.67 -14.34
C ASP A 248 -15.18 5.65 -14.05
N ASP A 249 -15.48 4.80 -15.03
CA ASP A 249 -16.43 3.70 -14.90
C ASP A 249 -15.73 2.34 -14.62
N GLU A 250 -14.51 2.36 -14.10
CA GLU A 250 -13.76 1.17 -13.73
C GLU A 250 -13.80 0.94 -12.21
N GLY A 251 -14.10 -0.29 -11.80
CA GLY A 251 -14.16 -0.68 -10.38
C GLY A 251 -15.34 -0.12 -9.57
N SER A 252 -16.12 0.80 -10.13
CA SER A 252 -17.38 1.29 -9.59
C SER A 252 -18.36 1.56 -10.74
N SER A 253 -19.68 1.60 -10.49
CA SER A 253 -20.68 1.72 -11.56
C SER A 253 -21.65 2.89 -11.37
N PRO A 254 -22.07 3.59 -12.45
CA PRO A 254 -23.13 4.59 -12.39
C PRO A 254 -24.53 3.97 -12.51
N ASP A 255 -24.65 2.67 -12.79
CA ASP A 255 -25.93 1.97 -12.94
C ASP A 255 -26.50 1.58 -11.56
N PRO A 256 -27.71 2.03 -11.17
CA PRO A 256 -28.28 1.71 -9.86
C PRO A 256 -28.52 0.22 -9.59
N SER A 257 -28.66 -0.60 -10.64
CA SER A 257 -28.87 -2.04 -10.52
C SER A 257 -27.59 -2.81 -10.19
N ASP A 258 -26.44 -2.17 -10.40
CA ASP A 258 -25.11 -2.75 -10.27
C ASP A 258 -24.72 -3.07 -8.82
N PRO A 259 -24.00 -4.18 -8.56
CA PRO A 259 -23.46 -4.51 -7.25
C PRO A 259 -22.47 -3.46 -6.72
N THR A 260 -21.76 -2.76 -7.61
CA THR A 260 -20.77 -1.71 -7.30
C THR A 260 -21.32 -0.29 -7.54
N TYR A 261 -22.66 -0.11 -7.55
CA TYR A 261 -23.28 1.18 -7.77
C TYR A 261 -22.78 2.26 -6.80
N ARG A 262 -22.14 3.30 -7.34
CA ARG A 262 -21.42 4.34 -6.57
C ARG A 262 -22.30 5.44 -5.97
N GLY A 263 -23.60 5.41 -6.24
CA GLY A 263 -24.56 6.44 -5.81
C GLY A 263 -24.66 7.63 -6.78
N THR A 264 -25.30 8.72 -6.34
CA THR A 264 -25.58 9.89 -7.21
C THR A 264 -24.52 10.99 -7.13
N MET A 265 -23.72 10.97 -6.08
CA MET A 265 -22.54 11.80 -5.83
C MET A 265 -21.76 11.18 -4.67
N GLY A 266 -20.49 11.57 -4.50
CA GLY A 266 -19.74 11.27 -3.29
C GLY A 266 -20.52 11.74 -2.05
N PHE A 267 -20.61 10.86 -1.06
CA PHE A 267 -21.42 11.02 0.15
C PHE A 267 -22.91 11.21 -0.12
N SER A 268 -23.50 10.52 -1.09
CA SER A 268 -24.96 10.52 -1.27
C SER A 268 -25.71 9.73 -0.19
N GLU A 269 -25.00 8.82 0.49
CA GLU A 269 -25.57 7.94 1.51
C GLU A 269 -25.47 8.53 2.92
N PRO A 270 -26.52 8.44 3.74
CA PRO A 270 -26.44 8.91 5.12
C PRO A 270 -25.38 8.15 5.92
N GLU A 271 -25.16 6.86 5.63
CA GLU A 271 -24.12 6.07 6.29
C GLU A 271 -22.72 6.62 6.00
N THR A 272 -22.39 6.93 4.74
CA THR A 272 -21.08 7.53 4.40
C THR A 272 -20.97 8.98 4.86
N GLN A 273 -22.06 9.74 4.90
CA GLN A 273 -22.09 11.08 5.52
C GLN A 273 -21.76 11.03 7.00
N ASN A 274 -22.32 10.07 7.76
CA ASN A 274 -22.04 9.90 9.18
C ASN A 274 -20.55 9.58 9.41
N MET A 275 -19.96 8.70 8.58
CA MET A 275 -18.52 8.40 8.66
C MET A 275 -17.67 9.62 8.31
N ARG A 276 -18.03 10.37 7.27
CA ARG A 276 -17.34 11.60 6.88
C ARG A 276 -17.33 12.62 8.00
N ASP A 277 -18.51 12.92 8.53
CA ASP A 277 -18.69 13.95 9.55
C ASP A 277 -17.92 13.57 10.82
N PHE A 278 -17.86 12.28 11.16
CA PHE A 278 -17.06 11.81 12.29
C PHE A 278 -15.55 12.00 12.08
N HIS A 279 -15.00 11.73 10.89
CA HIS A 279 -13.58 12.01 10.61
C HIS A 279 -13.26 13.52 10.53
N TYR A 280 -14.25 14.39 10.35
CA TYR A 280 -14.06 15.85 10.44
C TYR A 280 -14.08 16.36 11.88
N GLU A 281 -14.61 15.58 12.82
CA GLU A 281 -14.70 15.92 14.24
C GLU A 281 -13.49 15.45 15.05
N ARG A 282 -12.63 14.59 14.47
CA ARG A 282 -11.61 13.81 15.19
C ARG A 282 -10.27 13.87 14.46
N ASP A 283 -9.18 13.70 15.20
CA ASP A 283 -7.81 13.74 14.68
C ASP A 283 -7.21 12.32 14.57
N PHE A 284 -7.86 11.46 13.78
CA PHE A 284 -7.40 10.09 13.55
C PHE A 284 -6.03 10.04 12.88
N ILE A 285 -5.09 9.32 13.51
CA ILE A 285 -3.78 9.00 12.91
C ILE A 285 -3.93 7.80 11.98
N ILE A 286 -4.67 6.77 12.41
CA ILE A 286 -4.94 5.56 11.63
C ILE A 286 -6.44 5.29 11.59
N SER A 287 -6.95 4.81 10.46
CA SER A 287 -8.29 4.24 10.35
C SER A 287 -8.29 2.91 9.62
N VAL A 288 -9.06 1.95 10.12
CA VAL A 288 -9.08 0.56 9.70
C VAL A 288 -10.49 0.18 9.29
N TYR A 289 -10.63 -0.36 8.08
CA TYR A 289 -11.87 -0.91 7.56
C TYR A 289 -11.71 -2.42 7.37
N LEU A 290 -12.34 -3.18 8.26
CA LEU A 290 -12.37 -4.63 8.15
C LEU A 290 -13.43 -5.03 7.12
N HIS A 291 -12.96 -5.73 6.10
CA HIS A 291 -13.69 -6.41 5.04
C HIS A 291 -13.45 -7.93 5.10
N SER A 292 -14.11 -8.69 4.22
CA SER A 292 -13.80 -10.09 3.97
C SER A 292 -14.22 -10.43 2.54
N TYR A 293 -13.46 -11.20 1.77
CA TYR A 293 -12.33 -12.06 2.12
C TYR A 293 -11.22 -11.89 1.08
N SER A 294 -9.99 -12.31 1.37
CA SER A 294 -8.88 -12.63 0.43
C SER A 294 -7.51 -12.77 1.12
N ASP A 295 -7.40 -12.73 2.46
CA ASP A 295 -6.15 -12.61 3.20
C ASP A 295 -5.29 -11.42 2.73
N LEU A 296 -5.88 -10.21 2.69
CA LEU A 296 -5.18 -9.01 2.21
C LEU A 296 -5.11 -7.92 3.28
N ILE A 297 -4.02 -7.15 3.22
CA ILE A 297 -3.87 -5.86 3.90
C ILE A 297 -3.63 -4.81 2.82
N LEU A 298 -4.65 -3.99 2.58
CA LEU A 298 -4.69 -3.01 1.52
C LEU A 298 -4.54 -1.59 2.06
N TRP A 299 -3.95 -0.71 1.26
CA TRP A 299 -3.85 0.73 1.52
C TRP A 299 -3.97 1.54 0.23
N PRO A 300 -4.15 2.87 0.30
CA PRO A 300 -4.28 3.70 -0.89
C PRO A 300 -3.05 3.63 -1.82
N TRP A 301 -3.19 3.84 -3.12
CA TRP A 301 -4.43 4.18 -3.80
C TRP A 301 -5.20 2.93 -4.28
N GLY A 302 -6.51 3.06 -4.44
CA GLY A 302 -7.37 2.10 -5.13
C GLY A 302 -7.82 2.62 -6.50
N TYR A 303 -8.05 3.93 -6.63
CA TYR A 303 -8.66 4.53 -7.82
C TYR A 303 -7.79 4.50 -9.08
N ASP A 304 -6.48 4.36 -8.95
CA ASP A 304 -5.52 4.28 -10.06
C ASP A 304 -4.24 3.56 -9.59
N GLN A 305 -3.44 3.04 -10.53
CA GLN A 305 -2.19 2.30 -10.27
C GLN A 305 -1.03 3.23 -9.91
N LEU A 306 -1.21 3.98 -8.82
CA LEU A 306 -0.28 4.95 -8.31
C LEU A 306 0.15 4.59 -6.90
N TYR A 307 1.39 4.90 -6.57
CA TYR A 307 1.88 4.85 -5.19
C TYR A 307 1.55 6.16 -4.46
N THR A 308 1.32 6.06 -3.15
CA THR A 308 1.16 7.24 -2.28
C THR A 308 2.51 7.90 -2.01
N GLU A 309 2.49 9.15 -1.55
CA GLU A 309 3.71 9.85 -1.10
C GLU A 309 4.34 9.16 0.12
N ASP A 310 3.53 8.48 0.94
CA ASP A 310 3.95 7.71 2.11
C ASP A 310 3.97 6.19 1.85
N GLN A 311 4.11 5.77 0.58
CA GLN A 311 4.02 4.35 0.16
C GLN A 311 4.94 3.44 0.96
N ASP A 312 6.14 3.91 1.19
CA ASP A 312 7.13 3.20 1.97
C ASP A 312 6.65 2.96 3.43
N ILE A 313 5.82 3.85 4.03
CA ILE A 313 5.37 3.72 5.43
C ILE A 313 4.30 2.65 5.45
N PHE A 314 3.38 2.74 4.48
CA PHE A 314 2.39 1.72 4.24
C PHE A 314 3.03 0.35 4.02
N SER A 315 4.08 0.24 3.20
CA SER A 315 4.80 -1.01 2.98
C SER A 315 5.39 -1.57 4.28
N VAL A 316 6.09 -0.77 5.08
CA VAL A 316 6.68 -1.25 6.36
C VAL A 316 5.60 -1.68 7.36
N MET A 317 4.50 -0.92 7.47
CA MET A 317 3.37 -1.30 8.31
C MET A 317 2.68 -2.57 7.80
N GLY A 318 2.47 -2.67 6.48
CA GLY A 318 1.91 -3.83 5.80
C GLY A 318 2.73 -5.09 6.04
N ASP A 319 4.04 -5.05 5.78
CA ASP A 319 4.96 -6.17 6.01
C ASP A 319 5.00 -6.60 7.48
N SER A 320 4.95 -5.62 8.41
CA SER A 320 4.92 -5.90 9.85
C SER A 320 3.65 -6.65 10.24
N MET A 321 2.50 -6.25 9.70
CA MET A 321 1.22 -6.90 9.94
C MET A 321 1.16 -8.29 9.29
N ALA A 322 1.62 -8.42 8.04
CA ALA A 322 1.73 -9.67 7.30
C ALA A 322 2.61 -10.71 8.04
N ALA A 323 3.63 -10.27 8.77
CA ALA A 323 4.46 -11.16 9.58
C ALA A 323 3.68 -11.89 10.70
N TRP A 324 2.51 -11.38 11.12
CA TRP A 324 1.65 -12.03 12.13
C TRP A 324 0.55 -12.90 11.53
N ASN A 325 -0.20 -12.40 10.55
CA ASN A 325 -1.38 -13.10 10.01
C ASN A 325 -1.13 -13.78 8.66
N GLY A 326 0.00 -13.49 8.00
CA GLY A 326 0.32 -14.06 6.68
C GLY A 326 -0.47 -13.47 5.52
N TYR A 327 -1.22 -12.38 5.75
CA TYR A 327 -1.97 -11.71 4.71
C TYR A 327 -1.03 -10.98 3.75
N GLU A 328 -1.39 -10.90 2.48
CA GLU A 328 -0.59 -10.20 1.47
C GLU A 328 -0.78 -8.67 1.60
N PRO A 329 0.30 -7.91 1.86
CA PRO A 329 0.26 -6.46 1.91
C PRO A 329 0.38 -5.86 0.50
N SER A 330 -0.52 -4.97 0.10
CA SER A 330 -0.45 -4.31 -1.22
C SER A 330 -1.18 -2.96 -1.26
N PRO A 331 -0.84 -2.03 -2.18
CA PRO A 331 -1.79 -0.99 -2.54
C PRO A 331 -3.13 -1.61 -2.99
N ALA A 332 -4.24 -0.92 -2.76
CA ALA A 332 -5.59 -1.45 -3.00
C ALA A 332 -5.82 -1.80 -4.48
N TRP A 333 -5.21 -1.07 -5.41
CA TRP A 333 -5.23 -1.41 -6.83
C TRP A 333 -4.56 -2.76 -7.17
N GLY A 334 -3.73 -3.31 -6.27
CA GLY A 334 -3.13 -4.63 -6.39
C GLY A 334 -4.15 -5.77 -6.31
N LEU A 335 -5.29 -5.53 -5.64
CA LEU A 335 -6.47 -6.39 -5.74
C LEU A 335 -7.20 -6.13 -7.06
N TYR A 336 -7.68 -4.89 -7.25
CA TYR A 336 -8.15 -4.33 -8.53
C TYR A 336 -8.40 -2.83 -8.35
N VAL A 337 -8.42 -2.08 -9.47
CA VAL A 337 -8.74 -0.65 -9.44
C VAL A 337 -10.20 -0.44 -8.99
N ALA A 338 -10.41 0.45 -8.02
CA ALA A 338 -11.72 0.83 -7.52
C ALA A 338 -11.73 2.29 -7.03
N ASN A 339 -12.74 3.06 -7.42
CA ASN A 339 -12.82 4.48 -7.10
C ASN A 339 -13.96 4.81 -6.11
N GLY A 340 -13.82 5.90 -5.35
CA GLY A 340 -14.74 6.29 -4.28
C GLY A 340 -14.68 5.39 -3.04
N THR A 341 -13.53 4.76 -2.76
CA THR A 341 -13.32 3.86 -1.64
C THR A 341 -13.02 4.59 -0.31
N THR A 342 -13.17 3.88 0.79
CA THR A 342 -12.95 4.37 2.16
C THR A 342 -11.51 4.80 2.37
N ASP A 343 -10.56 3.94 2.02
CA ASP A 343 -9.14 4.14 2.26
C ASP A 343 -8.58 5.32 1.46
N ASP A 344 -8.92 5.41 0.17
CA ASP A 344 -8.54 6.53 -0.69
C ASP A 344 -9.02 7.87 -0.14
N TRP A 345 -10.27 7.94 0.33
CA TRP A 345 -10.78 9.17 0.91
C TRP A 345 -10.15 9.51 2.26
N ILE A 346 -9.95 8.51 3.12
CA ILE A 346 -9.33 8.72 4.44
C ILE A 346 -7.90 9.23 4.29
N TYR A 347 -7.12 8.75 3.31
CA TYR A 347 -5.76 9.25 3.10
C TYR A 347 -5.72 10.55 2.28
N GLY A 348 -6.52 10.63 1.21
CA GLY A 348 -6.45 11.71 0.22
C GLY A 348 -7.12 13.02 0.62
N GLU A 349 -8.20 12.98 1.41
CA GLU A 349 -8.84 14.22 1.89
C GLU A 349 -8.05 14.84 3.03
N GLN A 350 -7.34 15.94 2.75
CA GLN A 350 -6.53 16.68 3.73
C GLN A 350 -6.89 18.18 3.81
N THR A 351 -7.97 18.60 3.16
CA THR A 351 -8.46 19.99 3.20
C THR A 351 -9.31 20.23 4.44
N TYR A 352 -10.15 19.26 4.80
CA TYR A 352 -11.11 19.37 5.91
C TYR A 352 -10.73 18.59 7.17
N LYS A 353 -9.75 17.69 7.07
CA LYS A 353 -9.22 16.90 8.17
C LYS A 353 -7.71 16.74 8.01
N ASN A 354 -7.04 16.31 9.08
CA ASN A 354 -5.62 15.98 9.03
C ASN A 354 -5.37 14.70 8.19
N LYS A 355 -4.10 14.50 7.80
CA LYS A 355 -3.66 13.26 7.13
C LYS A 355 -3.92 12.08 8.07
N THR A 356 -4.55 11.03 7.55
CA THR A 356 -4.86 9.80 8.28
C THR A 356 -4.39 8.62 7.43
N PHE A 357 -3.64 7.69 8.02
CA PHE A 357 -3.23 6.46 7.35
C PHE A 357 -4.39 5.47 7.36
N ALA A 358 -4.75 4.96 6.18
CA ALA A 358 -5.91 4.09 6.03
C ALA A 358 -5.49 2.67 5.65
N PHE A 359 -6.06 1.68 6.33
CA PHE A 359 -5.89 0.27 5.97
C PHE A 359 -7.24 -0.42 5.79
N THR A 360 -7.32 -1.24 4.76
CA THR A 360 -8.41 -2.16 4.49
C THR A 360 -7.90 -3.57 4.73
N PHE A 361 -8.59 -4.37 5.54
CA PHE A 361 -8.24 -5.78 5.75
C PHE A 361 -9.28 -6.65 5.07
N GLU A 362 -8.89 -7.60 4.24
CA GLU A 362 -9.78 -8.61 3.67
C GLU A 362 -9.63 -9.92 4.47
N VAL A 363 -10.43 -10.07 5.53
CA VAL A 363 -10.29 -11.17 6.50
C VAL A 363 -10.71 -12.51 5.92
N GLY A 364 -9.83 -13.50 6.08
CA GLY A 364 -10.05 -14.89 5.69
C GLY A 364 -9.78 -15.15 4.20
N ASP A 365 -9.60 -16.42 3.88
CA ASP A 365 -9.14 -16.85 2.56
C ASP A 365 -10.30 -17.18 1.59
N TYR A 366 -9.94 -17.68 0.41
CA TYR A 366 -10.90 -18.14 -0.61
C TYR A 366 -11.87 -19.22 -0.11
N TRP A 367 -11.41 -20.12 0.78
CA TRP A 367 -12.23 -21.19 1.34
C TRP A 367 -13.15 -20.67 2.45
N ASP A 368 -12.72 -19.66 3.19
CA ASP A 368 -13.52 -18.97 4.19
C ASP A 368 -14.63 -18.12 3.58
N GLY A 369 -14.39 -17.40 2.50
CA GLY A 369 -15.45 -16.66 1.81
C GLY A 369 -16.20 -15.63 2.68
N PHE A 370 -17.40 -15.20 2.26
CA PHE A 370 -18.19 -14.20 3.01
C PHE A 370 -18.82 -14.72 4.31
N TRP A 371 -19.09 -16.02 4.37
CA TRP A 371 -19.66 -16.70 5.54
C TRP A 371 -18.78 -17.88 5.95
N PRO A 372 -17.63 -17.63 6.62
CA PRO A 372 -16.72 -18.68 7.06
C PRO A 372 -17.41 -19.72 7.92
N SER A 373 -16.85 -20.94 8.01
CA SER A 373 -17.44 -21.92 8.90
C SER A 373 -17.28 -21.46 10.35
N VAL A 374 -18.26 -21.78 11.20
CA VAL A 374 -18.23 -21.37 12.62
C VAL A 374 -17.06 -21.97 13.40
N PHE A 375 -16.37 -22.96 12.83
CA PHE A 375 -15.18 -23.57 13.43
C PHE A 375 -13.90 -22.76 13.17
N ASP A 376 -13.91 -21.91 12.14
CA ASP A 376 -12.75 -21.13 11.70
C ASP A 376 -12.74 -19.73 12.36
N ILE A 377 -13.90 -19.27 12.86
CA ILE A 377 -14.05 -18.00 13.59
C ILE A 377 -12.95 -17.77 14.65
N PRO A 378 -12.60 -18.73 15.54
CA PRO A 378 -11.57 -18.48 16.55
C PRO A 378 -10.18 -18.20 15.96
N GLU A 379 -9.85 -18.78 14.81
CA GLU A 379 -8.58 -18.59 14.12
C GLU A 379 -8.55 -17.23 13.42
N LEU A 380 -9.58 -16.93 12.61
CA LEU A 380 -9.76 -15.65 11.91
C LEU A 380 -9.77 -14.45 12.86
N VAL A 381 -10.37 -14.61 14.04
CA VAL A 381 -10.35 -13.59 15.09
C VAL A 381 -8.95 -13.43 15.70
N ASN A 382 -8.24 -14.54 15.93
CA ASN A 382 -6.96 -14.52 16.63
C ASN A 382 -5.81 -14.03 15.75
N GLU A 383 -5.80 -14.37 14.47
CA GLU A 383 -4.73 -13.93 13.55
C GLU A 383 -4.75 -12.41 13.33
N ASN A 384 -5.93 -11.79 13.34
CA ASN A 384 -6.08 -10.34 13.19
C ASN A 384 -5.80 -9.56 14.49
N TYR A 385 -5.62 -10.23 15.63
CA TYR A 385 -5.40 -9.57 16.92
C TYR A 385 -4.10 -8.74 16.96
N MET A 386 -2.97 -9.34 16.55
CA MET A 386 -1.67 -8.66 16.62
C MET A 386 -1.54 -7.50 15.61
N PRO A 387 -2.00 -7.62 14.35
CA PRO A 387 -2.06 -6.49 13.44
C PRO A 387 -2.85 -5.29 13.99
N LEU A 388 -4.01 -5.53 14.62
CA LEU A 388 -4.82 -4.44 15.18
C LEU A 388 -4.15 -3.80 16.41
N MET A 389 -3.50 -4.59 17.26
CA MET A 389 -2.65 -4.09 18.37
C MET A 389 -1.50 -3.24 17.86
N PHE A 390 -0.82 -3.69 16.81
CA PHE A 390 0.29 -2.96 16.19
C PHE A 390 -0.14 -1.59 15.67
N LEU A 391 -1.29 -1.51 14.98
CA LEU A 391 -1.82 -0.24 14.50
C LEU A 391 -2.17 0.72 15.67
N ALA A 392 -2.66 0.21 16.80
CA ALA A 392 -2.87 1.02 18.00
C ALA A 392 -1.55 1.57 18.56
N ASP A 393 -0.49 0.76 18.55
CA ASP A 393 0.83 1.14 19.06
C ASP A 393 1.48 2.20 18.16
N VAL A 394 1.62 1.92 16.87
CA VAL A 394 2.30 2.82 15.92
C VAL A 394 1.54 4.11 15.65
N ALA A 395 0.25 4.20 15.99
CA ALA A 395 -0.47 5.48 15.98
C ALA A 395 0.21 6.56 16.83
N GLY A 396 1.03 6.17 17.82
CA GLY A 396 1.86 7.11 18.58
C GLY A 396 2.81 7.93 17.71
N SER A 397 3.41 7.29 16.72
CA SER A 397 4.12 7.94 15.61
C SER A 397 4.42 6.91 14.52
N VAL A 398 3.65 6.96 13.44
CA VAL A 398 3.85 6.07 12.27
C VAL A 398 5.19 6.31 11.58
N TYR A 399 5.79 7.49 11.80
CA TYR A 399 7.05 7.90 11.21
C TYR A 399 8.27 7.30 11.93
N GLN A 400 8.11 6.84 13.17
CA GLN A 400 9.16 6.16 13.95
C GLN A 400 9.41 4.71 13.49
N LEU A 401 8.63 4.21 12.53
CA LEU A 401 8.93 2.96 11.84
C LEU A 401 10.12 3.10 10.89
N ARG A 402 10.51 4.34 10.58
CA ARG A 402 11.64 4.67 9.74
C ARG A 402 12.74 5.35 10.49
N ALA A 403 13.95 5.07 10.04
CA ALA A 403 15.10 5.90 10.36
C ALA A 403 14.89 7.36 9.87
N PRO A 404 15.47 8.36 10.55
CA PRO A 404 15.31 9.76 10.21
C PRO A 404 15.90 10.07 8.84
N VAL A 405 15.41 11.15 8.21
CA VAL A 405 15.92 11.60 6.91
C VAL A 405 17.41 11.99 6.96
N ALA A 406 18.08 12.08 5.81
CA ALA A 406 19.46 12.55 5.76
C ALA A 406 19.55 14.06 6.10
N PRO A 407 20.50 14.51 6.94
CA PRO A 407 20.77 15.93 7.11
C PRO A 407 21.36 16.54 5.83
N ALA A 408 21.09 17.83 5.58
CA ALA A 408 21.74 18.58 4.51
C ALA A 408 23.08 19.12 5.01
N LEU A 409 24.18 18.64 4.45
CA LEU A 409 25.55 18.95 4.85
C LEU A 409 26.17 20.05 3.98
N PHE A 410 26.97 20.90 4.60
CA PHE A 410 27.70 21.98 3.92
C PHE A 410 29.14 22.09 4.47
N ALA A 411 30.10 21.92 3.57
CA ALA A 411 31.51 22.18 3.79
C ALA A 411 31.96 23.40 2.95
N PRO A 412 32.97 24.17 3.38
CA PRO A 412 33.49 25.25 2.55
C PRO A 412 34.23 24.67 1.33
N ASP A 413 34.03 25.24 0.13
CA ASP A 413 34.72 24.77 -1.10
C ASP A 413 36.26 24.70 -0.91
N SER A 414 36.83 25.70 -0.24
CA SER A 414 38.25 25.74 0.07
C SER A 414 38.60 26.64 1.25
N ILE A 415 39.76 26.34 1.86
CA ILE A 415 40.39 27.15 2.91
C ILE A 415 41.92 27.21 2.70
N ASN A 416 42.60 28.12 3.38
CA ASN A 416 44.06 28.13 3.44
C ASN A 416 44.56 27.28 4.61
N GLU A 417 45.76 26.72 4.46
CA GLU A 417 46.48 26.03 5.54
C GLU A 417 46.57 26.93 6.79
N GLY A 418 46.18 26.38 7.94
CA GLY A 418 46.11 27.10 9.22
C GLY A 418 44.77 27.78 9.50
N GLU A 419 43.80 27.70 8.59
CA GLU A 419 42.38 27.94 8.89
C GLU A 419 41.71 26.62 9.33
N ASP A 420 40.66 26.71 10.14
CA ASP A 420 39.87 25.54 10.55
C ASP A 420 38.80 25.25 9.48
N ILE A 421 38.54 23.96 9.20
CA ILE A 421 37.38 23.58 8.39
C ILE A 421 36.16 23.57 9.31
N VAL A 422 35.18 24.42 9.01
CA VAL A 422 33.89 24.45 9.71
C VAL A 422 32.83 23.85 8.81
N VAL A 423 32.38 22.65 9.16
CA VAL A 423 31.28 21.97 8.48
C VAL A 423 29.99 22.27 9.24
N PHE A 424 28.91 22.57 8.55
CA PHE A 424 27.60 22.80 9.15
C PHE A 424 26.52 21.98 8.45
N TRP A 425 25.42 21.72 9.13
CA TRP A 425 24.28 21.01 8.56
C TRP A 425 22.95 21.57 9.05
N THR A 426 21.92 21.33 8.25
CA THR A 426 20.53 21.56 8.63
C THR A 426 19.79 20.22 8.64
N PHE A 427 18.87 20.06 9.59
CA PHE A 427 18.05 18.87 9.72
C PHE A 427 16.61 19.30 10.00
N GLU A 428 15.71 18.96 9.08
CA GLU A 428 14.29 19.28 9.14
C GLU A 428 13.49 17.97 9.09
N ASP A 429 13.31 17.36 10.25
CA ASP A 429 12.40 16.22 10.44
C ASP A 429 11.61 16.44 11.72
N THR A 430 10.40 16.98 11.59
CA THR A 430 9.54 17.25 12.75
C THR A 430 8.79 16.01 13.22
N LEU A 431 8.70 14.99 12.36
CA LEU A 431 7.92 13.78 12.59
C LEU A 431 8.78 12.67 13.18
N ASN A 432 10.06 12.60 12.78
CA ASN A 432 11.08 11.78 13.38
C ASN A 432 12.36 12.58 13.72
N PRO A 433 12.35 13.36 14.82
CA PRO A 433 13.44 14.25 15.16
C PRO A 433 14.71 13.50 15.58
N ALA A 434 15.87 14.04 15.17
CA ALA A 434 17.16 13.50 15.57
C ALA A 434 17.41 13.68 17.08
N VAL A 435 17.97 12.66 17.72
CA VAL A 435 18.54 12.72 19.08
C VAL A 435 20.07 12.71 19.07
N GLU A 436 20.68 12.23 17.98
CA GLU A 436 22.12 12.13 17.79
C GLU A 436 22.48 12.36 16.31
N PHE A 437 23.67 12.88 16.04
CA PHE A 437 24.26 12.93 14.71
C PHE A 437 25.59 12.20 14.69
N GLU A 438 25.93 11.63 13.53
CA GLU A 438 27.23 11.02 13.28
C GLU A 438 27.84 11.66 12.04
N LEU A 439 28.91 12.44 12.25
CA LEU A 439 29.69 13.10 11.22
C LEU A 439 30.96 12.29 10.96
N VAL A 440 31.23 12.00 9.70
CA VAL A 440 32.40 11.24 9.28
C VAL A 440 33.27 12.10 8.38
N GLU A 441 34.55 12.24 8.72
CA GLU A 441 35.58 12.77 7.84
C GLU A 441 36.22 11.64 7.03
N LEU A 442 36.34 11.85 5.72
CA LEU A 442 36.86 10.94 4.72
C LEU A 442 38.10 11.58 4.08
N THR A 443 39.22 10.88 4.07
CA THR A 443 40.48 11.39 3.50
C THR A 443 41.17 10.36 2.62
N GLY A 444 42.08 10.83 1.76
CA GLY A 444 42.76 9.97 0.79
C GLY A 444 41.80 9.49 -0.28
N GLN A 445 41.02 10.42 -0.85
CA GLN A 445 40.12 10.13 -1.96
C GLN A 445 40.94 9.59 -3.14
N ASN A 446 40.53 8.45 -3.65
CA ASN A 446 41.13 7.80 -4.80
C ASN A 446 40.04 7.29 -5.74
N GLU A 447 40.35 7.28 -7.04
CA GLU A 447 39.56 6.59 -8.05
C GLU A 447 40.21 5.27 -8.40
N ILE A 448 39.42 4.21 -8.40
CA ILE A 448 39.87 2.88 -8.78
C ILE A 448 39.00 2.32 -9.91
N ILE A 449 39.51 1.27 -10.54
CA ILE A 449 38.71 0.36 -11.34
C ILE A 449 38.24 -0.76 -10.40
N ASP A 450 36.94 -0.97 -10.32
CA ASP A 450 36.37 -2.15 -9.70
C ASP A 450 36.29 -3.27 -10.75
N SER A 451 37.18 -4.26 -10.62
CA SER A 451 37.23 -5.43 -11.50
C SER A 451 36.19 -6.50 -11.14
N ALA A 452 35.13 -6.14 -10.41
CA ALA A 452 33.99 -6.99 -10.08
C ALA A 452 34.34 -8.35 -9.46
N GLU A 453 35.40 -8.39 -8.64
CA GLU A 453 35.87 -9.61 -7.95
C GLU A 453 35.19 -9.83 -6.59
N ASN A 454 34.47 -8.82 -6.11
CA ASN A 454 33.74 -8.79 -4.84
C ASN A 454 32.82 -7.56 -4.83
N PHE A 455 31.92 -7.49 -3.85
CA PHE A 455 31.00 -6.35 -3.66
C PHE A 455 31.50 -5.36 -2.58
N ASN A 456 32.81 -5.20 -2.38
CA ASN A 456 33.31 -4.37 -1.26
C ASN A 456 33.05 -2.87 -1.41
N TYR A 457 32.68 -2.41 -2.61
CA TYR A 457 32.48 -0.99 -2.92
C TYR A 457 31.03 -0.62 -3.21
N CYS A 458 30.12 -1.61 -3.14
CA CYS A 458 28.75 -1.45 -3.56
C CYS A 458 27.78 -2.22 -2.67
N HIS A 459 26.59 -1.66 -2.50
CA HIS A 459 25.44 -2.39 -2.01
C HIS A 459 24.92 -3.27 -3.14
N ASN A 460 24.84 -4.57 -2.88
CA ASN A 460 24.38 -5.56 -3.86
C ASN A 460 22.95 -6.00 -3.56
N ASN A 461 22.07 -5.86 -4.56
CA ASN A 461 20.74 -6.42 -4.59
C ASN A 461 20.70 -7.57 -5.61
N ASP A 462 21.12 -8.75 -5.15
CA ASP A 462 21.01 -10.06 -5.83
C ASP A 462 21.75 -10.25 -7.16
N PHE A 463 22.71 -9.39 -7.52
CA PHE A 463 23.76 -9.80 -8.45
C PHE A 463 24.66 -10.86 -7.80
N ILE A 464 25.21 -11.75 -8.62
CA ILE A 464 26.15 -12.79 -8.17
C ILE A 464 27.50 -12.65 -8.85
N LEU A 465 28.57 -13.10 -8.19
CA LEU A 465 29.88 -13.21 -8.83
C LEU A 465 29.90 -14.43 -9.76
N SER A 466 30.11 -14.19 -11.05
CA SER A 466 30.15 -15.26 -12.05
C SER A 466 31.53 -15.42 -12.67
N ALA A 467 32.06 -16.65 -12.65
CA ALA A 467 33.23 -17.04 -13.44
C ALA A 467 32.85 -17.56 -14.84
N GLY A 468 31.56 -17.53 -15.19
CA GLY A 468 31.07 -17.97 -16.50
C GLY A 468 31.51 -17.03 -17.62
N ARG A 469 31.56 -15.73 -17.32
CA ARG A 469 32.11 -14.68 -18.17
C ARG A 469 32.84 -13.68 -17.26
N SER A 470 34.06 -13.31 -17.64
CA SER A 470 34.74 -12.14 -17.08
C SER A 470 35.52 -11.46 -18.20
N HIS A 471 35.68 -10.15 -18.11
CA HIS A 471 36.50 -9.36 -19.01
C HIS A 471 37.93 -9.25 -18.48
N SER A 472 38.06 -8.91 -17.20
CA SER A 472 39.30 -9.02 -16.44
C SER A 472 39.12 -9.98 -15.26
N GLY A 473 40.15 -10.15 -14.42
CA GLY A 473 40.02 -10.98 -13.22
C GLY A 473 39.56 -12.43 -13.43
N LEU A 474 38.86 -12.97 -12.42
CA LEU A 474 38.23 -14.29 -12.39
C LEU A 474 36.71 -14.22 -12.41
N TYR A 475 36.12 -13.10 -12.02
CA TYR A 475 34.69 -12.91 -11.85
C TYR A 475 34.18 -11.66 -12.56
N SER A 476 32.86 -11.55 -12.68
CA SER A 476 32.15 -10.32 -12.99
C SER A 476 30.82 -10.30 -12.25
N PHE A 477 30.18 -9.13 -12.16
CA PHE A 477 28.83 -9.03 -11.60
C PHE A 477 27.83 -9.54 -12.61
N PHE A 478 27.10 -10.59 -12.26
CA PHE A 478 26.12 -11.24 -13.12
C PHE A 478 24.72 -11.15 -12.56
N SER A 479 23.77 -10.75 -13.40
CA SER A 479 22.38 -10.53 -13.04
C SER A 479 21.60 -11.81 -12.73
N GLY A 480 22.04 -12.99 -13.17
CA GLY A 480 21.18 -14.17 -13.22
C GLY A 480 20.28 -14.22 -14.46
N ALA A 481 19.52 -15.31 -14.58
CA ALA A 481 18.70 -15.65 -15.76
C ALA A 481 17.29 -16.09 -15.31
N GLU A 482 16.54 -15.15 -14.73
CA GLU A 482 15.21 -15.36 -14.14
C GLU A 482 14.24 -14.26 -14.59
N ASN A 483 12.94 -14.56 -14.55
CA ASN A 483 11.85 -13.62 -14.88
C ASN A 483 11.31 -12.93 -13.63
N ASN A 484 10.65 -11.78 -13.81
CA ASN A 484 10.11 -10.94 -12.74
C ASN A 484 11.18 -10.55 -11.70
N ILE A 485 12.40 -10.25 -12.15
CA ILE A 485 13.48 -9.84 -11.25
C ILE A 485 13.79 -8.36 -11.41
N TYR A 486 14.09 -7.71 -10.28
CA TYR A 486 14.73 -6.41 -10.23
C TYR A 486 15.99 -6.52 -9.38
N ARG A 487 17.15 -6.33 -10.01
CA ARG A 487 18.46 -6.49 -9.36
C ARG A 487 19.32 -5.27 -9.63
N TYR A 488 20.20 -4.95 -8.69
CA TYR A 488 21.13 -3.83 -8.89
C TYR A 488 22.40 -3.94 -8.05
N VAL A 489 23.44 -3.24 -8.48
CA VAL A 489 24.59 -2.87 -7.66
C VAL A 489 24.66 -1.35 -7.56
N GLU A 490 24.69 -0.81 -6.34
CA GLU A 490 24.79 0.63 -6.07
C GLU A 490 26.13 0.94 -5.41
N TYR A 491 26.93 1.80 -6.00
CA TYR A 491 28.22 2.20 -5.43
C TYR A 491 28.04 3.05 -4.18
N GLU A 492 28.78 2.69 -3.13
CA GLU A 492 28.61 3.25 -1.78
C GLU A 492 28.95 4.76 -1.73
N PHE A 493 30.04 5.14 -2.37
CA PHE A 493 30.55 6.51 -2.33
C PHE A 493 30.16 7.28 -3.60
N PRO A 494 29.56 8.48 -3.46
CA PRO A 494 29.27 9.31 -4.61
C PRO A 494 30.55 9.80 -5.30
N PHE A 495 30.44 9.98 -6.62
CA PHE A 495 31.49 10.45 -7.51
C PHE A 495 31.33 11.96 -7.78
N PRO A 496 32.34 12.80 -7.46
CA PRO A 496 32.35 14.21 -7.85
C PRO A 496 32.65 14.35 -9.34
N VAL A 497 31.75 15.00 -10.07
CA VAL A 497 31.85 15.07 -11.53
C VAL A 497 32.59 16.34 -11.98
N GLU A 498 33.68 16.15 -12.72
CA GLU A 498 34.41 17.18 -13.45
C GLU A 498 34.07 17.17 -14.96
N SER A 499 34.37 18.28 -15.63
CA SER A 499 34.11 18.38 -17.08
C SER A 499 34.96 17.39 -17.85
N GLY A 500 34.31 16.60 -18.71
CA GLY A 500 34.93 15.52 -19.47
C GLY A 500 34.88 14.14 -18.81
N ASP A 501 34.27 14.01 -17.63
CA ASP A 501 34.10 12.72 -16.98
C ASP A 501 33.04 11.85 -17.66
N SER A 502 33.29 10.54 -17.61
CA SER A 502 32.36 9.51 -18.10
C SER A 502 32.47 8.27 -17.22
N LEU A 503 31.32 7.66 -16.91
CA LEU A 503 31.27 6.30 -16.36
C LEU A 503 31.55 5.29 -17.48
N LYS A 504 32.39 4.31 -17.18
CA LYS A 504 32.88 3.29 -18.11
C LYS A 504 32.88 1.93 -17.43
N PHE A 505 32.50 0.92 -18.19
CA PHE A 505 32.59 -0.48 -17.78
C PHE A 505 32.54 -1.39 -19.00
N TYR A 506 33.06 -2.60 -18.86
CA TYR A 506 32.80 -3.65 -19.83
C TYR A 506 31.52 -4.38 -19.46
N THR A 507 30.68 -4.61 -20.46
CA THR A 507 29.46 -5.41 -20.29
C THR A 507 29.32 -6.46 -21.37
N TRP A 508 28.76 -7.60 -20.98
CA TRP A 508 28.29 -8.64 -21.89
C TRP A 508 26.83 -8.89 -21.57
N TYR A 509 25.96 -8.94 -22.57
CA TYR A 509 24.54 -9.23 -22.34
C TYR A 509 23.92 -10.04 -23.48
N ASP A 510 23.01 -10.91 -23.09
CA ASP A 510 22.05 -11.60 -23.94
C ASP A 510 20.75 -11.67 -23.15
N ILE A 511 19.87 -10.71 -23.42
CA ILE A 511 18.64 -10.41 -22.68
C ILE A 511 17.48 -10.18 -23.67
N GLU A 512 16.23 -10.39 -23.25
CA GLU A 512 15.10 -10.35 -24.17
C GLU A 512 14.97 -8.98 -24.83
N LEU A 513 15.09 -8.95 -26.15
CA LEU A 513 15.11 -7.72 -26.92
C LEU A 513 13.79 -6.96 -26.78
N ASP A 514 13.91 -5.70 -26.36
CA ASP A 514 12.84 -4.71 -26.18
C ASP A 514 11.86 -4.99 -25.02
N TRP A 515 12.08 -6.04 -24.22
CA TRP A 515 11.28 -6.41 -23.03
C TRP A 515 12.09 -6.31 -21.74
N ASP A 516 13.28 -6.89 -21.74
CA ASP A 516 14.23 -6.82 -20.62
C ASP A 516 15.22 -5.68 -20.81
N TYR A 517 15.57 -5.03 -19.71
CA TYR A 517 16.47 -3.88 -19.77
C TYR A 517 17.48 -3.87 -18.61
N GLY A 518 18.74 -3.66 -18.98
CA GLY A 518 19.77 -3.18 -18.06
C GLY A 518 19.82 -1.65 -18.07
N TYR A 519 20.21 -1.03 -16.96
CA TYR A 519 20.30 0.42 -16.84
C TYR A 519 21.57 0.89 -16.15
N VAL A 520 22.02 2.09 -16.54
CA VAL A 520 22.91 2.93 -15.74
C VAL A 520 22.07 4.05 -15.17
N GLU A 521 22.11 4.18 -13.85
CA GLU A 521 21.29 5.11 -13.10
C GLU A 521 22.16 6.00 -12.24
N VAL A 522 21.82 7.29 -12.18
CA VAL A 522 22.51 8.26 -11.33
C VAL A 522 21.52 9.03 -10.46
N ALA A 523 21.95 9.35 -9.25
CA ALA A 523 21.22 10.19 -8.31
C ALA A 523 22.13 11.31 -7.80
N ALA A 524 21.69 12.55 -7.92
CA ALA A 524 22.34 13.70 -7.30
C ALA A 524 21.73 13.95 -5.92
N GLY A 525 22.56 13.98 -4.89
CA GLY A 525 22.09 14.23 -3.52
C GLY A 525 21.20 13.10 -2.96
N SER A 526 20.05 13.47 -2.37
CA SER A 526 19.00 12.55 -1.92
C SER A 526 17.90 12.33 -2.98
N GLY A 527 18.16 12.70 -4.23
CA GLY A 527 17.20 12.55 -5.33
C GLY A 527 16.96 11.09 -5.72
N ALA A 528 15.87 10.85 -6.45
CA ALA A 528 15.59 9.56 -7.06
C ALA A 528 16.62 9.24 -8.15
N PHE A 529 16.92 7.96 -8.33
CA PHE A 529 17.76 7.48 -9.43
C PHE A 529 17.06 7.71 -10.78
N THR A 530 17.83 8.20 -11.75
CA THR A 530 17.37 8.45 -13.13
C THR A 530 18.27 7.71 -14.11
N THR A 531 17.68 7.12 -15.15
CA THR A 531 18.43 6.43 -16.21
C THR A 531 19.14 7.45 -17.09
N ILE A 532 20.38 7.18 -17.51
CA ILE A 532 21.18 8.11 -18.33
C ILE A 532 21.59 7.52 -19.69
N GLU A 533 21.72 8.41 -20.68
CA GLU A 533 22.13 8.04 -22.03
C GLU A 533 23.59 7.56 -22.07
N GLY A 534 23.81 6.43 -22.74
CA GLY A 534 25.14 5.90 -23.05
C GLY A 534 25.23 5.35 -24.46
N ASN A 535 26.46 5.08 -24.90
CA ASN A 535 26.76 4.58 -26.24
C ASN A 535 26.12 3.22 -26.61
N ILE A 536 25.59 2.48 -25.62
CA ILE A 536 24.94 1.18 -25.77
C ILE A 536 23.44 1.20 -25.40
N THR A 537 22.87 2.37 -25.13
CA THR A 537 21.47 2.52 -24.70
C THR A 537 20.52 2.81 -25.85
N THR A 538 19.23 2.57 -25.61
CA THR A 538 18.13 2.92 -26.50
C THR A 538 16.97 3.53 -25.71
N THR A 539 16.28 4.50 -26.33
CA THR A 539 14.99 5.02 -25.86
C THR A 539 13.80 4.40 -26.61
N TYR A 540 14.06 3.38 -27.43
CA TYR A 540 13.01 2.64 -28.10
C TYR A 540 12.27 1.79 -27.07
N ASP A 541 10.95 1.92 -27.05
CA ASP A 541 10.09 1.24 -26.08
C ASP A 541 8.78 0.80 -26.74
N PRO A 542 8.80 -0.31 -27.51
CA PRO A 542 7.61 -0.78 -28.20
C PRO A 542 6.57 -1.39 -27.25
N HIS A 543 6.95 -1.70 -26.00
CA HIS A 543 6.15 -2.50 -25.07
C HIS A 543 5.80 -1.79 -23.76
N GLY A 544 6.40 -0.63 -23.47
CA GLY A 544 6.16 0.14 -22.25
C GLY A 544 7.05 -0.27 -21.07
N ASN A 545 8.10 -1.05 -21.33
CA ASN A 545 8.99 -1.64 -20.31
C ASN A 545 10.29 -0.83 -20.12
N ASN A 546 10.64 0.05 -21.07
CA ASN A 546 11.88 0.82 -21.00
C ASN A 546 11.70 2.09 -20.16
N ARG A 547 12.46 2.23 -19.07
CA ARG A 547 12.45 3.40 -18.18
C ARG A 547 13.21 4.62 -18.71
N GLY A 548 13.48 4.68 -20.02
CA GLY A 548 14.12 5.82 -20.69
C GLY A 548 15.36 5.41 -21.48
N HIS A 549 16.48 5.14 -20.81
CA HIS A 549 17.77 4.83 -21.45
C HIS A 549 18.24 3.40 -21.15
N GLY A 550 17.51 2.41 -21.65
CA GLY A 550 17.78 0.99 -21.40
C GLY A 550 18.81 0.34 -22.34
N ILE A 551 19.46 -0.71 -21.85
CA ILE A 551 20.31 -1.65 -22.59
C ILE A 551 19.49 -2.92 -22.83
N THR A 552 19.34 -3.39 -24.06
CA THR A 552 18.52 -4.57 -24.38
C THR A 552 19.11 -5.38 -25.56
N GLY A 553 18.68 -6.64 -25.71
CA GLY A 553 19.09 -7.53 -26.79
C GLY A 553 20.42 -8.26 -26.53
N ASN A 554 21.29 -8.33 -27.54
CA ASN A 554 22.52 -9.12 -27.49
C ASN A 554 23.75 -8.28 -27.88
N SER A 555 24.79 -8.32 -27.05
CA SER A 555 26.03 -7.54 -27.26
C SER A 555 27.03 -8.20 -28.21
N TYR A 556 26.83 -9.48 -28.56
CA TYR A 556 27.71 -10.34 -29.37
C TYR A 556 29.15 -10.48 -28.83
N GLY A 557 29.36 -10.19 -27.54
CA GLY A 557 30.68 -10.14 -26.92
C GLY A 557 30.79 -9.04 -25.86
N TRP A 558 31.96 -8.93 -25.24
CA TRP A 558 32.21 -7.82 -24.33
C TRP A 558 32.26 -6.51 -25.11
N VAL A 559 31.48 -5.53 -24.68
CA VAL A 559 31.43 -4.18 -25.24
C VAL A 559 31.72 -3.17 -24.13
N LEU A 560 32.36 -2.06 -24.50
CA LEU A 560 32.60 -0.95 -23.58
C LEU A 560 31.34 -0.08 -23.52
N GLY A 561 30.70 -0.03 -22.36
CA GLY A 561 29.72 1.00 -22.02
C GLY A 561 30.45 2.29 -21.65
N GLU A 562 30.06 3.41 -22.24
CA GLU A 562 30.56 4.75 -21.94
C GLU A 562 29.38 5.72 -21.86
N PHE A 563 29.24 6.33 -20.69
CA PHE A 563 28.12 7.20 -20.30
C PHE A 563 28.71 8.53 -19.88
N SER A 564 28.36 9.60 -20.61
CA SER A 564 28.88 10.93 -20.29
C SER A 564 28.23 11.45 -19.01
N LEU A 565 29.03 12.05 -18.14
CA LEU A 565 28.54 12.68 -16.91
C LEU A 565 28.44 14.20 -17.03
N GLU A 566 28.54 14.76 -18.25
CA GLU A 566 28.63 16.22 -18.44
C GLU A 566 27.44 16.99 -17.85
N ASP A 567 26.24 16.40 -17.85
CA ASP A 567 25.03 17.00 -17.27
C ASP A 567 25.10 17.13 -15.73
N PHE A 568 26.06 16.47 -15.09
CA PHE A 568 26.26 16.43 -13.65
C PHE A 568 27.52 17.19 -13.19
N VAL A 569 28.22 17.89 -14.08
CA VAL A 569 29.45 18.64 -13.73
C VAL A 569 29.20 19.58 -12.54
N GLY A 570 30.06 19.44 -11.52
CA GLY A 570 29.95 20.18 -10.26
C GLY A 570 28.99 19.57 -9.23
N GLN A 571 28.45 18.38 -9.50
CA GLN A 571 27.61 17.62 -8.57
C GLN A 571 28.32 16.36 -8.06
N ASN A 572 27.93 15.88 -6.89
CA ASN A 572 28.29 14.56 -6.36
C ASN A 572 27.16 13.58 -6.68
N ILE A 573 27.44 12.55 -7.48
CA ILE A 573 26.43 11.59 -7.93
C ILE A 573 26.65 10.20 -7.34
N LYS A 574 25.58 9.51 -6.96
CA LYS A 574 25.60 8.06 -6.79
C LYS A 574 25.41 7.36 -8.12
N VAL A 575 26.01 6.19 -8.28
CA VAL A 575 25.91 5.36 -9.49
C VAL A 575 25.29 4.01 -9.12
N ARG A 576 24.31 3.57 -9.91
CA ARG A 576 23.69 2.26 -9.81
C ARG A 576 23.66 1.60 -11.19
N LEU A 577 24.01 0.32 -11.24
CA LEU A 577 23.83 -0.54 -12.41
C LEU A 577 22.70 -1.52 -12.09
N SER A 578 21.64 -1.56 -12.89
CA SER A 578 20.46 -2.40 -12.61
C SER A 578 20.04 -3.24 -13.80
N TYR A 579 19.24 -4.28 -13.52
CA TYR A 579 18.63 -5.17 -14.50
C TYR A 579 17.21 -5.50 -14.05
N GLU A 580 16.27 -5.41 -14.99
CA GLU A 580 14.84 -5.61 -14.78
C GLU A 580 14.27 -6.49 -15.89
N THR A 581 13.49 -7.49 -15.51
CA THR A 581 12.87 -8.44 -16.44
C THR A 581 11.36 -8.48 -16.34
N ASP A 582 10.73 -8.87 -17.45
CA ASP A 582 9.29 -9.10 -17.50
C ASP A 582 8.93 -10.53 -17.01
N SER A 583 7.67 -10.94 -17.23
CA SER A 583 7.17 -12.24 -16.76
C SER A 583 7.52 -13.43 -17.66
N TYR A 584 8.06 -13.23 -18.86
CA TYR A 584 8.27 -14.27 -19.87
C TYR A 584 9.71 -14.26 -20.43
N THR A 585 10.08 -15.29 -21.18
CA THR A 585 11.39 -15.47 -21.83
C THR A 585 12.67 -15.14 -21.01
N THR A 586 13.31 -16.17 -20.44
CA THR A 586 14.65 -16.01 -19.87
C THR A 586 15.75 -16.20 -20.92
N ASP A 587 16.59 -15.18 -21.13
CA ASP A 587 17.89 -15.33 -21.79
C ASP A 587 19.03 -15.41 -20.74
N GLU A 588 20.30 -15.26 -21.14
CA GLU A 588 21.43 -15.50 -20.23
C GLU A 588 21.58 -14.42 -19.15
N GLY A 589 21.15 -13.18 -19.41
CA GLY A 589 21.28 -12.05 -18.50
C GLY A 589 22.40 -11.08 -18.88
N ILE A 590 22.73 -10.17 -17.96
CA ILE A 590 23.75 -9.11 -18.13
C ILE A 590 24.90 -9.26 -17.14
N TYR A 591 26.10 -8.98 -17.62
CA TYR A 591 27.35 -8.99 -16.87
C TYR A 591 28.00 -7.60 -16.88
N PHE A 592 28.55 -7.17 -15.73
CA PHE A 592 29.33 -5.94 -15.59
C PHE A 592 30.71 -6.23 -15.02
N ASP A 593 31.74 -5.61 -15.60
CA ASP A 593 33.14 -5.76 -15.21
C ASP A 593 33.94 -4.49 -15.49
N ASP A 594 35.09 -4.32 -14.82
CA ASP A 594 36.00 -3.18 -14.92
C ASP A 594 35.28 -1.81 -14.84
N ILE A 595 34.49 -1.61 -13.79
CA ILE A 595 33.73 -0.38 -13.57
C ILE A 595 34.65 0.75 -13.13
N TYR A 596 34.54 1.90 -13.79
CA TYR A 596 35.34 3.10 -13.53
C TYR A 596 34.59 4.38 -13.91
N PRO A 597 34.73 5.48 -13.16
CA PRO A 597 35.46 5.59 -11.89
C PRO A 597 34.66 5.07 -10.70
N VAL A 598 35.35 4.45 -9.75
CA VAL A 598 34.79 4.11 -8.42
C VAL A 598 35.55 4.89 -7.36
N THR A 599 34.82 5.70 -6.60
CA THR A 599 35.39 6.52 -5.53
C THR A 599 35.66 5.68 -4.28
N THR A 600 36.85 5.84 -3.71
CA THR A 600 37.26 5.21 -2.44
C THR A 600 37.99 6.21 -1.55
N PHE A 601 38.07 5.91 -0.26
CA PHE A 601 38.80 6.70 0.73
C PHE A 601 39.77 5.80 1.51
N GLU A 602 40.97 6.31 1.80
CA GLU A 602 41.99 5.58 2.57
C GLU A 602 41.65 5.48 4.06
N SER A 603 40.92 6.46 4.60
CA SER A 603 40.52 6.47 6.00
C SER A 603 39.22 7.21 6.25
N GLU A 604 38.47 6.70 7.22
CA GLU A 604 37.28 7.32 7.79
C GLU A 604 37.53 7.65 9.27
N SER A 605 37.14 8.85 9.70
CA SER A 605 37.23 9.32 11.10
C SER A 605 35.85 9.79 11.57
N LEU A 606 35.31 9.10 12.58
CA LEU A 606 33.96 9.31 13.06
C LEU A 606 33.92 10.29 14.25
N VAL A 607 32.93 11.17 14.22
CA VAL A 607 32.60 12.15 15.26
C VAL A 607 31.12 12.03 15.60
N THR A 608 30.81 11.54 16.80
CA THR A 608 29.45 11.51 17.34
C THR A 608 29.09 12.84 17.98
N LEU A 609 27.91 13.37 17.67
CA LEU A 609 27.45 14.71 17.98
C LEU A 609 26.02 14.68 18.55
N SER A 610 25.68 15.67 19.38
CA SER A 610 24.32 15.78 19.93
C SER A 610 23.34 16.41 18.94
N SER A 611 22.03 16.16 19.07
CA SER A 611 21.02 16.74 18.17
C SER A 611 20.92 18.27 18.16
N THR A 612 21.53 18.97 19.12
CA THR A 612 21.53 20.44 19.18
C THR A 612 22.68 21.08 18.40
N GLU A 613 23.64 20.29 17.94
CA GLU A 613 24.76 20.79 17.16
C GLU A 613 24.33 20.92 15.69
N GLY A 614 24.66 22.06 15.07
CA GLY A 614 24.46 22.32 13.64
C GLY A 614 25.77 22.59 12.91
N SER A 615 26.89 22.41 13.59
CA SER A 615 28.23 22.59 13.02
C SER A 615 29.30 21.88 13.83
N TYR A 616 30.39 21.50 13.17
CA TYR A 616 31.60 20.97 13.80
C TYR A 616 32.85 21.61 13.18
N THR A 617 33.89 21.79 13.99
CA THR A 617 35.15 22.42 13.58
C THR A 617 36.28 21.41 13.59
N PHE A 618 36.91 21.20 12.43
CA PHE A 618 38.09 20.38 12.24
C PHE A 618 39.35 21.27 12.19
N PRO A 619 40.15 21.31 13.25
CA PRO A 619 41.33 22.17 13.31
C PRO A 619 42.54 21.56 12.60
N ASP A 620 43.52 22.43 12.31
CA ASP A 620 44.90 22.07 11.97
C ASP A 620 45.06 21.10 10.78
N LYS A 621 44.27 21.30 9.72
CA LYS A 621 44.37 20.49 8.50
C LYS A 621 45.56 20.91 7.64
N VAL A 622 46.28 19.92 7.12
CA VAL A 622 47.38 20.11 6.17
C VAL A 622 46.81 20.24 4.75
N PRO A 623 47.57 20.77 3.78
CA PRO A 623 47.11 20.84 2.39
C PRO A 623 46.65 19.47 1.86
N GLY A 624 45.43 19.42 1.33
CA GLY A 624 44.77 18.19 0.91
C GLY A 624 43.27 18.38 0.66
N ILE A 625 42.61 17.30 0.22
CA ILE A 625 41.15 17.24 0.06
C ILE A 625 40.58 16.49 1.26
N TYR A 626 39.59 17.08 1.91
CA TYR A 626 38.85 16.49 3.01
C TYR A 626 37.38 16.42 2.61
N ASN A 627 36.75 15.27 2.85
CA ASN A 627 35.36 15.03 2.51
C ASN A 627 34.58 14.67 3.77
N TYR A 628 33.29 14.97 3.78
CA TYR A 628 32.45 14.82 4.96
C TYR A 628 31.10 14.19 4.58
N LYS A 629 30.57 13.33 5.45
CA LYS A 629 29.19 12.82 5.39
C LYS A 629 28.58 12.83 6.79
N ILE A 630 27.28 13.09 6.91
CA ILE A 630 26.60 13.10 8.21
C ILE A 630 25.29 12.31 8.16
N ARG A 631 24.92 11.63 9.25
CA ARG A 631 23.58 11.02 9.39
C ARG A 631 22.98 11.34 10.75
N ALA A 632 21.65 11.21 10.84
CA ALA A 632 20.89 11.39 12.06
C ALA A 632 20.52 10.04 12.69
N LYS A 633 20.32 10.04 14.01
CA LYS A 633 19.70 8.96 14.78
C LYS A 633 18.44 9.47 15.45
N ASP A 634 17.39 8.67 15.47
CA ASP A 634 16.16 8.99 16.20
C ASP A 634 16.12 8.42 17.63
N ALA A 635 15.00 8.66 18.32
CA ALA A 635 14.76 8.20 19.68
C ALA A 635 14.61 6.68 19.79
N GLU A 636 14.30 6.01 18.67
CA GLU A 636 14.10 4.57 18.52
C GLU A 636 15.42 3.82 18.22
N ASP A 637 16.54 4.53 18.29
CA ASP A 637 17.89 4.02 18.03
C ASP A 637 18.17 3.67 16.56
N GLN A 638 17.36 4.18 15.61
CA GLN A 638 17.52 3.94 14.18
C GLN A 638 18.43 5.00 13.54
N TRP A 639 19.41 4.54 12.76
CA TRP A 639 20.31 5.42 12.00
C TRP A 639 19.74 5.68 10.61
N GLY A 640 19.55 6.96 10.29
CA GLY A 640 19.25 7.43 8.94
C GLY A 640 20.38 7.16 7.95
N VAL A 641 20.09 7.36 6.68
CA VAL A 641 21.13 7.31 5.64
C VAL A 641 22.04 8.54 5.75
N TYR A 642 23.29 8.41 5.30
CA TYR A 642 24.20 9.54 5.24
C TYR A 642 23.73 10.58 4.22
N SER A 643 24.03 11.84 4.54
CA SER A 643 24.02 12.96 3.61
C SER A 643 24.87 12.63 2.39
N PRO A 644 24.62 13.31 1.26
CA PRO A 644 25.60 13.40 0.19
C PRO A 644 26.95 13.85 0.77
N ILE A 645 28.05 13.36 0.17
CA ILE A 645 29.39 13.82 0.55
C ILE A 645 29.54 15.28 0.14
N ASP A 646 30.13 16.08 1.01
CA ASP A 646 30.58 17.43 0.69
C ASP A 646 32.04 17.64 1.13
N GLY A 647 32.79 18.44 0.38
CA GLY A 647 34.26 18.46 0.44
C GLY A 647 34.87 19.86 0.58
N THR A 648 36.08 19.90 1.13
CA THR A 648 36.89 21.11 1.28
C THR A 648 38.31 20.88 0.78
N GLN A 649 38.79 21.76 -0.09
CA GLN A 649 40.19 21.82 -0.48
C GLN A 649 40.99 22.74 0.45
N VAL A 650 42.05 22.21 1.07
CA VAL A 650 43.01 23.00 1.87
C VAL A 650 44.22 23.33 1.00
N TYR A 651 44.51 24.62 0.82
CA TYR A 651 45.64 25.10 0.02
C TYR A 651 46.85 25.48 0.87
N GLU A 652 48.05 25.17 0.39
CA GLU A 652 49.30 25.69 0.98
C GLU A 652 49.37 27.21 0.80
N ILE A 653 49.81 27.93 1.83
CA ILE A 653 50.01 29.39 1.73
C ILE A 653 51.19 29.66 0.79
N GLN A 654 50.93 30.15 -0.43
CA GLN A 654 51.98 30.67 -1.30
C GLN A 654 52.52 32.00 -0.74
N THR A 655 53.61 31.95 0.03
CA THR A 655 54.37 33.15 0.36
C THR A 655 55.11 33.66 -0.89
N TYR A 656 54.55 34.67 -1.55
CA TYR A 656 55.27 35.45 -2.55
C TYR A 656 56.34 36.30 -1.84
N ILE A 657 57.59 35.84 -1.87
CA ILE A 657 58.73 36.69 -1.51
C ILE A 657 58.95 37.63 -2.71
N CYS A 658 58.48 38.88 -2.61
CA CYS A 658 58.89 39.93 -3.54
C CYS A 658 60.40 40.15 -3.39
N GLY A 659 61.18 39.70 -4.38
CA GLY A 659 62.62 39.91 -4.49
C GLY A 659 63.00 41.27 -5.07
#